data_AF-A0A7G9QQB7-F1
#
_entry.id   AF-A0A7G9QQB7-F1
#
_cell.length_a   1.000
_cell.length_b   1.000
_cell.length_c   1.000
_cell.angle_alpha   90.00
_cell.angle_beta   90.00
_cell.angle_gamma   90.00
#
_symmetry.space_group_name_H-M   'P 1'
#
loop_
_entity.id
_entity.type
_entity.pdbx_description
1 polymer ?
#
loop_
_entity_poly.entity_id
_entity_poly.type
_entity_poly.pdbx_seq_one_letter_code
_entity_poly.pdbx_strand_id
1 'polypeptide(L)'
;MRRDNAPVAAAAESAASRLIGWLPALLLAQLALALWSASRALPAGVWSLPVVAVAAGNQLLFLLRALPILLLLGWPLAALPGERLRRLAVGALWSIFLLLQVALEQYYLTARTPLGADLFGYSAIEIRTTLGGAAVQGMGAAGWIGALLPLAVLWLGLAWRARRGAWPLAMPALLLAGVAAWWLPVAVGVRGLGNDAMRDIATSKGAYFVADGLRWRRSLPQAPASASTVPVAQAAAHPLDPDYPFLHPDATPDALGPYFGPTRSGRPPNVVVIVVEGLGRSFSGPDAALGSFTPFLDELAGRSLYFDNFLSNQGRTFGVLPSLFASLPVAEEGFAALGPKMPAHAGLFNVLHRQGYRSAFYSGTDTGFDNERMFLQLEGVDDIVDLRNFGPGYQRNPFSEWGYPDRELVSRVLADSGRLHAPFVLGIQTISMHTAYAFPGQERYRRRLEQRLDELGIPASKRAEYRTHADIYSAILYTDDELRRYFEAVAKTPWYADTIFVVTGDHRLAELPQDTHIERYHVPLIVHSPLLRRPARIRAVSSHADVTPSLLALLSGTYGLKRPALATWTGSGLDVAETFRSVHEFPLKQTKTSVPDFVAGRWFLHDDRVYELQDGIRASEVDDDRLRAQVGQRLQAYLAANAAFLRRMALSPEGGMPKLAAFAAAPAAAAQQAAPSALQALPAGLGLDDVRVARSAADVQVVATFVNGDAADSRAFVPLAVLTGEDGKELGEGYGRSIRLQAGGRREVTLSVAAQALSPGRYFVSVLPSDPDTGKPLGRGRYHIALDVPERAP
;
A
#
# COMPACT_ATOMS: atom_id res chain seq x y z
N MET A 1 -2.39 -71.80 -50.77
CA MET A 1 -1.66 -71.60 -49.50
C MET A 1 -1.40 -70.10 -49.35
N ARG A 2 -1.90 -69.51 -48.26
CA ARG A 2 -2.07 -68.07 -48.06
C ARG A 2 -0.73 -67.33 -48.04
N ARG A 3 -0.68 -66.19 -48.75
CA ARG A 3 0.29 -65.10 -48.55
C ARG A 3 -0.27 -64.20 -47.43
N ASP A 4 0.33 -64.25 -46.26
CA ASP A 4 0.11 -63.24 -45.21
C ASP A 4 1.08 -62.08 -45.44
N ASN A 5 0.65 -61.11 -46.25
CA ASN A 5 1.18 -59.75 -46.20
C ASN A 5 0.32 -58.94 -45.23
N ALA A 6 0.78 -58.79 -43.99
CA ALA A 6 0.29 -57.75 -43.10
C ALA A 6 0.83 -56.40 -43.60
N PRO A 7 0.01 -55.37 -43.87
CA PRO A 7 0.53 -54.04 -44.10
C PRO A 7 0.84 -53.39 -42.74
N VAL A 8 2.13 -53.17 -42.47
CA VAL A 8 2.58 -52.20 -41.47
C VAL A 8 2.20 -50.81 -41.97
N ALA A 9 1.00 -50.36 -41.63
CA ALA A 9 0.60 -48.97 -41.76
C ALA A 9 0.78 -48.28 -40.39
N ALA A 10 2.03 -47.97 -40.04
CA ALA A 10 2.29 -46.98 -38.99
C ALA A 10 1.85 -45.62 -39.55
N ALA A 11 0.59 -45.24 -39.30
CA ALA A 11 0.09 -43.91 -39.65
C ALA A 11 1.05 -42.86 -39.07
N ALA A 12 1.62 -42.01 -39.93
CA ALA A 12 2.49 -40.94 -39.50
C ALA A 12 1.72 -40.04 -38.53
N GLU A 13 2.02 -40.15 -37.24
CA GLU A 13 1.39 -39.36 -36.20
C GLU A 13 1.54 -37.87 -36.53
N SER A 14 0.43 -37.14 -36.62
CA SER A 14 0.44 -35.72 -36.99
C SER A 14 1.17 -34.89 -35.94
N ALA A 15 1.72 -33.72 -36.33
CA ALA A 15 2.34 -32.78 -35.39
C ALA A 15 1.39 -32.44 -34.22
N ALA A 16 0.09 -32.30 -34.51
CA ALA A 16 -0.97 -32.10 -33.52
C ALA A 16 -1.00 -33.22 -32.47
N SER A 17 -1.04 -34.47 -32.93
CA SER A 17 -1.14 -35.66 -32.07
C SER A 17 0.07 -35.76 -31.14
N ARG A 18 1.27 -35.45 -31.63
CA ARG A 18 2.50 -35.45 -30.81
C ARG A 18 2.45 -34.39 -29.70
N LEU A 19 2.02 -33.17 -30.03
CA LEU A 19 1.90 -32.08 -29.05
C LEU A 19 0.90 -32.45 -27.94
N ILE A 20 -0.25 -33.03 -28.30
CA ILE A 20 -1.25 -33.52 -27.34
C ILE A 20 -0.68 -34.66 -26.50
N GLY A 21 0.03 -35.60 -27.12
CA GLY A 21 0.68 -36.72 -26.42
C GLY A 21 1.69 -36.26 -25.37
N TRP A 22 2.33 -35.11 -25.58
CA TRP A 22 3.32 -34.52 -24.67
C TRP A 22 2.73 -33.57 -23.63
N LEU A 23 1.51 -33.05 -23.84
CA LEU A 23 0.86 -32.12 -22.92
C LEU A 23 0.81 -32.59 -21.44
N PRO A 24 0.63 -33.88 -21.12
CA PRO A 24 0.69 -34.36 -19.74
C PRO A 24 2.03 -34.08 -19.03
N ALA A 25 3.15 -34.01 -19.76
CA ALA A 25 4.43 -33.62 -19.17
C ALA A 25 4.44 -32.16 -18.73
N LEU A 26 3.86 -31.27 -19.56
CA LEU A 26 3.71 -29.85 -19.24
C LEU A 26 2.70 -29.62 -18.09
N LEU A 27 1.60 -30.38 -18.06
CA LEU A 27 0.63 -30.33 -16.95
C LEU A 27 1.27 -30.69 -15.61
N LEU A 28 2.05 -31.77 -15.57
CA LEU A 28 2.77 -32.17 -14.35
C LEU A 28 3.83 -31.16 -13.94
N ALA A 29 4.55 -30.58 -14.90
CA ALA A 29 5.53 -29.52 -14.64
C ALA A 29 4.86 -28.27 -14.05
N GLN A 30 3.69 -27.89 -14.58
CA GLN A 30 2.89 -26.76 -14.09
C GLN A 30 2.37 -27.00 -12.66
N LEU A 31 1.96 -28.23 -12.34
CA LEU A 31 1.57 -28.62 -10.97
C LEU A 31 2.76 -28.59 -10.01
N ALA A 32 3.93 -29.07 -10.44
CA ALA A 32 5.15 -28.98 -9.64
C ALA A 32 5.53 -27.52 -9.34
N LEU A 33 5.35 -26.63 -10.31
CA LEU A 33 5.54 -25.19 -10.13
C LEU A 33 4.57 -24.62 -9.08
N ALA A 34 3.28 -24.94 -9.18
CA ALA A 34 2.26 -24.46 -8.24
C ALA A 34 2.52 -24.94 -6.79
N LEU A 35 2.92 -26.21 -6.62
CA LEU A 35 3.24 -26.76 -5.31
C LEU A 35 4.51 -26.11 -4.73
N TRP A 36 5.53 -25.87 -5.55
CA TRP A 36 6.74 -25.18 -5.13
C TRP A 36 6.44 -23.74 -4.72
N SER A 37 5.74 -22.96 -5.55
CA SER A 37 5.47 -21.56 -5.23
C SER A 37 4.58 -21.41 -4.01
N ALA A 38 3.48 -22.18 -3.91
CA ALA A 38 2.57 -22.13 -2.77
C ALA A 38 3.24 -22.54 -1.46
N SER A 39 4.09 -23.58 -1.46
CA SER A 39 4.79 -24.04 -0.25
C SER A 39 5.82 -23.03 0.26
N ARG A 40 6.37 -22.18 -0.61
CA ARG A 40 7.29 -21.09 -0.22
C ARG A 40 6.59 -19.79 0.12
N ALA A 41 5.41 -19.55 -0.45
CA ALA A 41 4.69 -18.31 -0.26
C ALA A 41 3.90 -18.29 1.05
N LEU A 42 3.40 -19.45 1.49
CA LEU A 42 2.70 -19.60 2.77
C LEU A 42 3.62 -19.27 3.96
N PRO A 43 3.10 -18.64 5.03
CA PRO A 43 3.86 -18.40 6.25
C PRO A 43 4.38 -19.71 6.87
N ALA A 44 5.52 -19.63 7.56
CA ALA A 44 6.10 -20.77 8.24
C ALA A 44 5.10 -21.37 9.25
N GLY A 45 4.92 -22.70 9.23
CA GLY A 45 3.97 -23.38 10.11
C GLY A 45 2.50 -23.32 9.66
N VAL A 46 2.16 -22.56 8.62
CA VAL A 46 0.79 -22.43 8.11
C VAL A 46 0.62 -23.26 6.84
N TRP A 47 -0.04 -24.41 6.95
CA TRP A 47 -0.47 -25.19 5.78
C TRP A 47 -1.95 -24.94 5.51
N SER A 48 -2.30 -24.58 4.27
CA SER A 48 -3.69 -24.45 3.85
C SER A 48 -3.95 -25.23 2.56
N LEU A 49 -4.57 -26.41 2.71
CA LEU A 49 -4.97 -27.23 1.56
C LEU A 49 -5.91 -26.45 0.61
N PRO A 50 -6.88 -25.65 1.09
CA PRO A 50 -7.69 -24.79 0.21
C PRO A 50 -6.85 -23.82 -0.63
N VAL A 51 -5.89 -23.11 -0.01
CA VAL A 51 -5.03 -22.15 -0.72
C VAL A 51 -4.18 -22.87 -1.76
N VAL A 52 -3.55 -23.99 -1.41
CA VAL A 52 -2.72 -24.79 -2.32
C VAL A 52 -3.56 -25.35 -3.49
N ALA A 53 -4.76 -25.84 -3.22
CA ALA A 53 -5.65 -26.39 -4.24
C ALA A 53 -6.12 -25.30 -5.22
N VAL A 54 -6.51 -24.12 -4.72
CA VAL A 54 -6.91 -22.99 -5.56
C VAL A 54 -5.72 -22.42 -6.33
N ALA A 55 -4.53 -22.34 -5.72
CA ALA A 55 -3.29 -21.95 -6.41
C ALA A 55 -2.99 -22.88 -7.58
N ALA A 56 -3.01 -24.20 -7.36
CA ALA A 56 -2.83 -25.20 -8.40
C ALA A 56 -3.90 -25.09 -9.50
N GLY A 57 -5.17 -24.89 -9.13
CA GLY A 57 -6.26 -24.68 -10.06
C GLY A 57 -6.06 -23.45 -10.96
N ASN A 58 -5.67 -22.31 -10.39
CA ASN A 58 -5.39 -21.10 -11.16
C ASN A 58 -4.14 -21.22 -12.04
N GLN A 59 -3.12 -21.95 -11.58
CA GLN A 59 -1.91 -22.21 -12.37
C GLN A 59 -2.19 -23.13 -13.57
N LEU A 60 -3.08 -24.12 -13.40
CA LEU A 60 -3.58 -24.95 -14.51
C LEU A 60 -4.49 -24.18 -15.45
N LEU A 61 -5.34 -23.30 -14.92
CA LEU A 61 -6.18 -22.41 -15.73
C LEU A 61 -5.33 -21.47 -16.58
N PHE A 62 -4.23 -20.94 -16.02
CA PHE A 62 -3.30 -20.12 -16.80
C PHE A 62 -2.59 -20.94 -17.89
N LEU A 63 -2.19 -22.18 -17.61
CA LEU A 63 -1.68 -23.05 -18.66
C LEU A 63 -2.72 -23.25 -19.77
N LEU A 64 -3.98 -23.51 -19.43
CA LEU A 64 -5.08 -23.62 -20.40
C LEU A 64 -5.22 -22.35 -21.26
N ARG A 65 -5.15 -21.16 -20.65
CA ARG A 65 -5.13 -19.86 -21.35
C ARG A 65 -3.95 -19.72 -22.31
N ALA A 66 -2.79 -20.26 -21.96
CA ALA A 66 -1.56 -20.19 -22.76
C ALA A 66 -1.49 -21.27 -23.87
N LEU A 67 -2.27 -22.36 -23.77
CA LEU A 67 -2.21 -23.49 -24.70
C LEU A 67 -2.37 -23.09 -26.17
N PRO A 68 -3.30 -22.20 -26.57
CA PRO A 68 -3.42 -21.80 -27.98
C PRO A 68 -2.11 -21.26 -28.56
N ILE A 69 -1.38 -20.46 -27.78
CA ILE A 69 -0.08 -19.88 -28.19
C ILE A 69 0.99 -20.96 -28.19
N LEU A 70 1.08 -21.77 -27.13
CA LEU A 70 2.10 -22.83 -27.01
C LEU A 70 1.95 -23.91 -28.10
N LEU A 71 0.72 -24.24 -28.48
CA LEU A 71 0.44 -25.19 -29.55
C LEU A 71 0.72 -24.59 -30.93
N LEU A 72 0.37 -23.32 -31.15
CA LEU A 72 0.69 -22.60 -32.39
C LEU A 72 2.21 -22.52 -32.62
N LEU A 73 2.97 -22.12 -31.59
CA LEU A 73 4.43 -22.04 -31.65
C LEU A 73 5.08 -23.43 -31.69
N GLY A 74 4.49 -24.42 -31.02
CA GLY A 74 4.97 -25.80 -30.97
C GLY A 74 4.71 -26.59 -32.26
N TRP A 75 3.73 -26.19 -33.07
CA TRP A 75 3.35 -26.88 -34.31
C TRP A 75 4.51 -27.07 -35.29
N PRO A 76 5.24 -26.02 -35.72
CA PRO A 76 6.39 -26.19 -36.61
C PRO A 76 7.51 -27.01 -35.96
N LEU A 77 7.71 -26.89 -34.64
CA LEU A 77 8.74 -27.63 -33.90
C LEU A 77 8.42 -29.13 -33.84
N ALA A 78 7.14 -29.48 -33.68
CA ALA A 78 6.67 -30.87 -33.69
C ALA A 78 6.68 -31.49 -35.10
N ALA A 79 6.87 -30.69 -36.14
CA ALA A 79 7.03 -31.14 -37.52
C ALA A 79 8.51 -31.41 -37.92
N LEU A 80 9.49 -31.06 -37.07
CA LEU A 80 10.92 -31.25 -37.37
C LEU A 80 11.30 -32.72 -37.64
N PRO A 81 12.36 -32.95 -38.45
CA PRO A 81 12.87 -34.29 -38.70
C PRO A 81 13.53 -34.86 -37.43
N GLY A 82 13.31 -36.15 -37.17
CA GLY A 82 13.90 -36.84 -36.02
C GLY A 82 13.18 -36.59 -34.70
N GLU A 83 12.86 -37.68 -33.99
CA GLU A 83 12.11 -37.61 -32.74
C GLU A 83 12.87 -36.90 -31.61
N ARG A 84 14.19 -37.08 -31.54
CA ARG A 84 15.03 -36.38 -30.56
C ARG A 84 14.98 -34.87 -30.77
N LEU A 85 15.14 -34.41 -32.01
CA LEU A 85 15.14 -32.98 -32.33
C LEU A 85 13.77 -32.35 -32.04
N ARG A 86 12.66 -33.00 -32.42
CA ARG A 86 11.31 -32.52 -32.08
C ARG A 86 11.10 -32.36 -30.57
N ARG A 87 11.48 -33.37 -29.78
CA ARG A 87 11.35 -33.34 -28.32
C ARG A 87 12.21 -32.25 -27.70
N LEU A 88 13.44 -32.09 -28.18
CA LEU A 88 14.33 -31.02 -27.72
C LEU A 88 13.77 -29.64 -28.04
N ALA A 89 13.27 -29.43 -29.26
CA ALA A 89 12.71 -28.15 -29.69
C ALA A 89 11.43 -27.77 -28.93
N VAL A 90 10.46 -28.69 -28.83
CA VAL A 90 9.22 -28.45 -28.06
C VAL A 90 9.52 -28.34 -26.56
N GLY A 91 10.40 -29.19 -26.03
CA GLY A 91 10.83 -29.13 -24.64
C GLY A 91 11.53 -27.81 -24.29
N ALA A 92 12.34 -27.26 -25.21
CA ALA A 92 12.95 -25.94 -25.04
C ALA A 92 11.91 -24.81 -25.01
N LEU A 93 10.95 -24.80 -25.94
CA LEU A 93 9.84 -23.82 -25.95
C LEU A 93 9.06 -23.86 -24.62
N TRP A 94 8.69 -25.04 -24.15
CA TRP A 94 7.96 -25.22 -22.89
C TRP A 94 8.82 -24.91 -21.67
N SER A 95 10.13 -25.14 -21.74
CA SER A 95 11.08 -24.72 -20.69
C SER A 95 11.14 -23.20 -20.56
N ILE A 96 11.17 -22.46 -21.68
CA ILE A 96 11.12 -20.98 -21.66
C ILE A 96 9.84 -20.50 -20.99
N PHE A 97 8.69 -21.08 -21.36
CA PHE A 97 7.40 -20.77 -20.73
C PHE A 97 7.41 -21.03 -19.21
N LEU A 98 7.96 -22.16 -18.76
CA LEU A 98 8.09 -22.46 -17.33
C LEU A 98 9.08 -21.51 -16.63
N LEU A 99 10.22 -21.18 -17.24
CA LEU A 99 11.21 -20.25 -16.68
C LEU A 99 10.64 -18.85 -16.48
N LEU A 100 9.84 -18.35 -17.43
CA LEU A 100 9.15 -17.08 -17.28
C LEU A 100 8.19 -17.09 -16.09
N GLN A 101 7.45 -18.19 -15.89
CA GLN A 101 6.57 -18.31 -14.73
C GLN A 101 7.36 -18.45 -13.42
N VAL A 102 8.44 -19.23 -13.40
CA VAL A 102 9.35 -19.32 -12.24
C VAL A 102 9.88 -17.93 -11.87
N ALA A 103 10.25 -17.11 -12.85
CA ALA A 103 10.69 -15.74 -12.60
C ALA A 103 9.59 -14.87 -11.97
N LEU A 104 8.35 -14.96 -12.46
CA LEU A 104 7.20 -14.24 -11.88
C LEU A 104 6.86 -14.71 -10.45
N GLU A 105 6.91 -16.02 -10.20
CA GLU A 105 6.71 -16.58 -8.85
C GLU A 105 7.85 -16.15 -7.91
N GLN A 106 9.09 -16.22 -8.37
CA GLN A 106 10.25 -15.80 -7.59
C GLN A 106 10.21 -14.31 -7.27
N TYR A 107 9.78 -13.47 -8.20
CA TYR A 107 9.52 -12.06 -7.93
C TYR A 107 8.50 -11.89 -6.81
N TYR A 108 7.35 -12.57 -6.89
CA TYR A 108 6.32 -12.48 -5.84
C TYR A 108 6.82 -12.96 -4.47
N LEU A 109 7.60 -14.05 -4.43
CA LEU A 109 8.18 -14.57 -3.19
C LEU A 109 9.12 -13.56 -2.50
N THR A 110 9.72 -12.65 -3.27
CA THR A 110 10.60 -11.59 -2.77
C THR A 110 9.83 -10.30 -2.48
N ALA A 111 9.06 -9.79 -3.45
CA ALA A 111 8.40 -8.49 -3.39
C ALA A 111 7.03 -8.51 -2.68
N ARG A 112 6.48 -9.71 -2.43
CA ARG A 112 5.12 -9.94 -1.87
C ARG A 112 3.99 -9.24 -2.63
N THR A 113 4.26 -8.83 -3.86
CA THR A 113 3.33 -8.19 -4.80
C THR A 113 3.51 -8.85 -6.17
N PRO A 114 2.43 -9.18 -6.92
CA PRO A 114 2.56 -9.77 -8.24
C PRO A 114 3.17 -8.78 -9.25
N LEU A 115 4.12 -9.22 -10.09
CA LEU A 115 4.64 -8.35 -11.16
C LEU A 115 3.58 -8.19 -12.25
N GLY A 116 3.24 -6.95 -12.56
CA GLY A 116 2.27 -6.57 -13.59
C GLY A 116 2.87 -5.69 -14.68
N ALA A 117 2.08 -4.69 -15.11
CA ALA A 117 2.47 -3.68 -16.07
C ALA A 117 3.66 -2.82 -15.61
N ASP A 118 3.99 -2.87 -14.33
CA ASP A 118 5.14 -2.19 -13.73
C ASP A 118 6.43 -2.43 -14.49
N LEU A 119 6.63 -3.63 -15.05
CA LEU A 119 7.78 -3.93 -15.89
C LEU A 119 7.99 -2.92 -17.04
N PHE A 120 6.91 -2.29 -17.51
CA PHE A 120 6.91 -1.33 -18.61
C PHE A 120 6.94 0.14 -18.15
N GLY A 121 6.59 0.41 -16.90
CA GLY A 121 6.57 1.78 -16.34
C GLY A 121 7.88 2.24 -15.71
N TYR A 122 8.86 1.34 -15.54
CA TYR A 122 10.20 1.68 -15.06
C TYR A 122 11.23 1.63 -16.18
N SER A 123 12.19 2.56 -16.16
CA SER A 123 13.31 2.55 -17.09
C SER A 123 14.27 1.38 -16.82
N ALA A 124 15.09 1.01 -17.82
CA ALA A 124 16.09 -0.05 -17.65
C ALA A 124 17.10 0.24 -16.53
N ILE A 125 17.41 1.52 -16.29
CA ILE A 125 18.29 1.95 -15.19
C ILE A 125 17.58 1.75 -13.86
N GLU A 126 16.32 2.18 -13.74
CA GLU A 126 15.52 2.00 -12.52
C GLU A 126 15.40 0.51 -12.18
N ILE A 127 15.03 -0.33 -13.16
CA ILE A 127 14.96 -1.78 -13.00
C ILE A 127 16.30 -2.35 -12.53
N ARG A 128 17.42 -1.94 -13.15
CA ARG A 128 18.76 -2.41 -12.75
C ARG A 128 19.11 -2.00 -11.33
N THR A 129 18.82 -0.76 -10.93
CA THR A 129 19.09 -0.27 -9.57
C THR A 129 18.25 -1.03 -8.55
N THR A 130 16.96 -1.24 -8.81
CA THR A 130 16.07 -2.01 -7.94
C THR A 130 16.48 -3.48 -7.84
N LEU A 131 16.83 -4.12 -8.97
CA LEU A 131 17.26 -5.52 -8.99
C LEU A 131 18.67 -5.73 -8.46
N GLY A 132 19.56 -4.74 -8.59
CA GLY A 132 20.93 -4.80 -8.08
C GLY A 132 21.01 -5.10 -6.58
N GLY A 133 20.03 -4.60 -5.81
CA GLY A 133 19.88 -4.91 -4.38
C GLY A 133 19.20 -6.25 -4.08
N ALA A 134 18.49 -6.85 -5.03
CA ALA A 134 17.67 -8.06 -4.83
C ALA A 134 18.30 -9.35 -5.40
N ALA A 135 19.17 -9.25 -6.40
CA ALA A 135 19.34 -10.33 -7.38
C ALA A 135 20.18 -11.56 -6.97
N VAL A 136 20.86 -11.63 -5.83
CA VAL A 136 21.74 -12.80 -5.55
C VAL A 136 21.71 -13.35 -4.13
N GLN A 137 21.19 -12.63 -3.13
CA GLN A 137 21.39 -13.02 -1.73
C GLN A 137 20.25 -13.86 -1.10
N GLY A 138 19.10 -14.02 -1.77
CA GLY A 138 17.89 -14.62 -1.15
C GLY A 138 17.53 -16.06 -1.52
N MET A 139 18.04 -16.63 -2.63
CA MET A 139 17.72 -18.01 -3.03
C MET A 139 18.82 -18.97 -2.55
N GLY A 140 18.66 -19.53 -1.36
CA GLY A 140 19.47 -20.68 -0.91
C GLY A 140 19.35 -21.87 -1.87
N ALA A 141 20.26 -22.85 -1.76
CA ALA A 141 20.33 -23.99 -2.68
C ALA A 141 19.00 -24.76 -2.82
N ALA A 142 18.25 -24.93 -1.73
CA ALA A 142 16.91 -25.56 -1.76
C ALA A 142 15.89 -24.76 -2.60
N GLY A 143 15.98 -23.43 -2.57
CA GLY A 143 15.16 -22.55 -3.40
C GLY A 143 15.43 -22.74 -4.88
N TRP A 144 16.69 -22.84 -5.27
CA TRP A 144 17.11 -23.13 -6.65
C TRP A 144 16.71 -24.53 -7.11
N ILE A 145 16.88 -25.54 -6.26
CA ILE A 145 16.45 -26.91 -6.58
C ILE A 145 14.94 -26.96 -6.84
N GLY A 146 14.15 -26.32 -5.97
CA GLY A 146 12.70 -26.24 -6.15
C GLY A 146 12.29 -25.46 -7.41
N ALA A 147 12.96 -24.35 -7.72
CA ALA A 147 12.69 -23.56 -8.93
C ALA A 147 12.99 -24.33 -10.23
N LEU A 148 13.95 -25.26 -10.20
CA LEU A 148 14.33 -26.10 -11.34
C LEU A 148 13.52 -27.41 -11.43
N LEU A 149 12.79 -27.79 -10.39
CA LEU A 149 11.97 -29.01 -10.36
C LEU A 149 10.94 -29.07 -11.51
N PRO A 150 10.21 -28.01 -11.86
CA PRO A 150 9.29 -28.02 -13.01
C PRO A 150 9.97 -28.42 -14.31
N LEU A 151 11.21 -27.97 -14.53
CA LEU A 151 11.99 -28.32 -15.72
C LEU A 151 12.39 -29.80 -15.70
N ALA A 152 12.85 -30.31 -14.55
CA ALA A 152 13.16 -31.74 -14.42
C ALA A 152 11.93 -32.61 -14.70
N VAL A 153 10.77 -32.25 -14.12
CA VAL A 153 9.48 -32.94 -14.36
C VAL A 153 9.08 -32.90 -15.82
N LEU A 154 9.24 -31.74 -16.49
CA LEU A 154 8.96 -31.58 -17.91
C LEU A 154 9.80 -32.56 -18.75
N TRP A 155 11.12 -32.54 -18.58
CA TRP A 155 12.04 -33.33 -19.40
C TRP A 155 11.92 -34.83 -19.14
N LEU A 156 11.74 -35.24 -17.89
CA LEU A 156 11.45 -36.64 -17.54
C LEU A 156 10.10 -37.10 -18.11
N GLY A 157 9.07 -36.25 -18.04
CA GLY A 157 7.75 -36.50 -18.60
C GLY A 157 7.77 -36.65 -20.13
N LEU A 158 8.51 -35.79 -20.82
CA LEU A 158 8.73 -35.87 -22.27
C LEU A 158 9.49 -37.15 -22.67
N ALA A 159 10.51 -37.52 -21.90
CA ALA A 159 11.27 -38.75 -22.12
C ALA A 159 10.39 -40.01 -21.90
N TRP A 160 9.51 -39.99 -20.90
CA TRP A 160 8.58 -41.06 -20.61
C TRP A 160 7.46 -41.18 -21.67
N ARG A 161 6.86 -40.04 -22.08
CA ARG A 161 5.79 -40.00 -23.09
C ARG A 161 6.25 -40.36 -24.49
N ALA A 162 7.53 -40.16 -24.81
CA ALA A 162 8.10 -40.61 -26.08
C ALA A 162 7.92 -42.12 -26.36
N ARG A 163 7.62 -42.91 -25.33
CA ARG A 163 7.40 -44.36 -25.43
C ARG A 163 5.91 -44.77 -25.48
N ARG A 164 4.97 -43.82 -25.56
CA ARG A 164 3.51 -44.07 -25.49
C ARG A 164 2.77 -43.31 -26.59
N GLY A 165 1.72 -43.92 -27.14
CA GLY A 165 0.88 -43.31 -28.18
C GLY A 165 0.03 -42.13 -27.68
N ALA A 166 -0.43 -41.30 -28.60
CA ALA A 166 -1.25 -40.13 -28.29
C ALA A 166 -2.61 -40.47 -27.67
N TRP A 167 -3.15 -39.48 -26.96
CA TRP A 167 -4.53 -39.48 -26.51
C TRP A 167 -5.46 -38.89 -27.58
N PRO A 168 -6.69 -39.41 -27.73
CA PRO A 168 -7.69 -38.87 -28.64
C PRO A 168 -8.38 -37.64 -28.02
N LEU A 169 -7.62 -36.60 -27.68
CA LEU A 169 -8.18 -35.29 -27.38
C LEU A 169 -8.27 -34.50 -28.68
N ALA A 170 -9.44 -33.92 -28.97
CA ALA A 170 -9.61 -33.07 -30.14
C ALA A 170 -8.84 -31.76 -29.91
N MET A 171 -7.72 -31.54 -30.60
CA MET A 171 -6.98 -30.27 -30.59
C MET A 171 -7.91 -29.03 -30.69
N PRO A 172 -8.94 -29.03 -31.57
CA PRO A 172 -9.86 -27.90 -31.65
C PRO A 172 -10.59 -27.60 -30.33
N ALA A 173 -10.97 -28.62 -29.56
CA ALA A 173 -11.64 -28.44 -28.28
C ALA A 173 -10.71 -27.80 -27.23
N LEU A 174 -9.43 -28.21 -27.20
CA LEU A 174 -8.43 -27.60 -26.31
C LEU A 174 -8.14 -26.14 -26.69
N LEU A 175 -8.06 -25.84 -27.98
CA LEU A 175 -7.88 -24.47 -28.46
C LEU A 175 -9.08 -23.59 -28.12
N LEU A 176 -10.30 -24.07 -28.37
CA LEU A 176 -11.53 -23.35 -28.00
C LEU A 176 -11.65 -23.15 -26.49
N ALA A 177 -11.33 -24.17 -25.69
CA ALA A 177 -11.31 -24.07 -24.23
C ALA A 177 -10.25 -23.07 -23.75
N GLY A 178 -9.06 -23.06 -24.36
CA GLY A 178 -7.99 -22.12 -24.04
C GLY A 178 -8.34 -20.67 -24.36
N VAL A 179 -8.98 -20.42 -25.51
CA VAL A 179 -9.53 -19.09 -25.83
C VAL A 179 -10.64 -18.74 -24.85
N ALA A 180 -11.53 -19.68 -24.54
CA ALA A 180 -12.65 -19.43 -23.65
C ALA A 180 -12.27 -19.13 -22.20
N ALA A 181 -11.15 -19.71 -21.73
CA ALA A 181 -10.61 -19.47 -20.41
C ALA A 181 -10.20 -18.01 -20.17
N TRP A 182 -10.04 -17.18 -21.20
CA TRP A 182 -9.78 -15.74 -21.07
C TRP A 182 -11.03 -14.93 -20.69
N TRP A 183 -12.24 -15.47 -20.83
CA TRP A 183 -13.47 -14.84 -20.32
C TRP A 183 -13.70 -15.10 -18.83
N LEU A 184 -12.94 -16.00 -18.21
CA LEU A 184 -12.99 -16.24 -16.77
C LEU A 184 -12.17 -15.18 -16.01
N PRO A 185 -12.55 -14.84 -14.76
CA PRO A 185 -11.77 -13.94 -13.90
C PRO A 185 -10.30 -14.37 -13.78
N VAL A 186 -9.40 -13.40 -13.58
CA VAL A 186 -7.95 -13.65 -13.45
C VAL A 186 -7.66 -14.76 -12.44
N ALA A 187 -8.33 -14.70 -11.28
CA ALA A 187 -8.29 -15.69 -10.22
C ALA A 187 -9.70 -16.23 -9.94
N VAL A 188 -9.87 -17.55 -10.03
CA VAL A 188 -11.12 -18.27 -9.74
C VAL A 188 -11.00 -18.94 -8.36
N GLY A 189 -12.10 -18.92 -7.59
CA GLY A 189 -12.17 -19.60 -6.28
C GLY A 189 -11.47 -18.89 -5.12
N VAL A 190 -10.96 -17.66 -5.32
CA VAL A 190 -10.23 -16.92 -4.29
C VAL A 190 -11.12 -16.24 -3.24
N ARG A 191 -12.42 -16.02 -3.53
CA ARG A 191 -13.33 -15.32 -2.60
C ARG A 191 -13.48 -16.02 -1.23
N GLY A 192 -13.28 -17.33 -1.17
CA GLY A 192 -13.33 -18.11 0.08
C GLY A 192 -11.99 -18.28 0.78
N LEU A 193 -10.91 -17.67 0.26
CA LEU A 193 -9.58 -17.76 0.85
C LEU A 193 -9.33 -16.53 1.72
N GLY A 194 -9.26 -16.77 3.03
CA GLY A 194 -8.87 -15.85 4.12
C GLY A 194 -8.71 -14.36 3.77
N ASN A 195 -7.51 -13.83 4.07
CA ASN A 195 -7.13 -12.44 3.81
C ASN A 195 -6.51 -12.27 2.42
N ASP A 196 -6.25 -11.02 2.02
CA ASP A 196 -5.77 -10.69 0.68
C ASP A 196 -4.42 -11.35 0.35
N ALA A 197 -3.54 -11.52 1.35
CA ALA A 197 -2.29 -12.25 1.17
C ALA A 197 -2.50 -13.70 0.69
N MET A 198 -3.47 -14.43 1.26
CA MET A 198 -3.81 -15.79 0.80
C MET A 198 -4.37 -15.81 -0.62
N ARG A 199 -5.12 -14.78 -1.01
CA ARG A 199 -5.68 -14.64 -2.36
C ARG A 199 -4.59 -14.35 -3.39
N ASP A 200 -3.61 -13.54 -3.03
CA ASP A 200 -2.44 -13.25 -3.87
C ASP A 200 -1.59 -14.50 -4.07
N ILE A 201 -1.37 -15.30 -3.02
CA ILE A 201 -0.69 -16.61 -3.14
C ILE A 201 -1.42 -17.50 -4.15
N ALA A 202 -2.75 -17.56 -4.05
CA ALA A 202 -3.57 -18.42 -4.90
C ALA A 202 -3.78 -17.92 -6.34
N THR A 203 -3.43 -16.66 -6.62
CA THR A 203 -3.54 -16.06 -7.95
C THR A 203 -2.35 -16.43 -8.81
N SER A 204 -2.60 -16.92 -10.03
CA SER A 204 -1.53 -17.23 -10.99
C SER A 204 -0.80 -15.95 -11.41
N LYS A 205 0.51 -15.89 -11.18
CA LYS A 205 1.32 -14.71 -11.50
C LYS A 205 1.42 -14.45 -13.00
N GLY A 206 1.40 -15.50 -13.82
CA GLY A 206 1.32 -15.37 -15.28
C GLY A 206 -0.01 -14.79 -15.74
N ALA A 207 -1.13 -15.23 -15.15
CA ALA A 207 -2.45 -14.67 -15.49
C ALA A 207 -2.56 -13.21 -15.08
N TYR A 208 -2.06 -12.87 -13.88
CA TYR A 208 -1.99 -11.51 -13.40
C TYR A 208 -1.16 -10.62 -14.33
N PHE A 209 0.07 -11.03 -14.67
CA PHE A 209 0.98 -10.26 -15.52
C PHE A 209 0.34 -9.88 -16.87
N VAL A 210 -0.32 -10.85 -17.54
CA VAL A 210 -1.00 -10.57 -18.81
C VAL A 210 -2.23 -9.69 -18.62
N ALA A 211 -3.07 -9.99 -17.62
CA ALA A 211 -4.29 -9.22 -17.39
C ALA A 211 -3.99 -7.77 -17.02
N ASP A 212 -3.00 -7.56 -16.16
CA ASP A 212 -2.56 -6.24 -15.72
C ASP A 212 -1.92 -5.44 -16.87
N GLY A 213 -1.03 -6.08 -17.65
CA GLY A 213 -0.47 -5.45 -18.86
C GLY A 213 -1.55 -5.03 -19.88
N LEU A 214 -2.60 -5.84 -20.04
CA LEU A 214 -3.73 -5.49 -20.91
C LEU A 214 -4.60 -4.36 -20.32
N ARG A 215 -4.81 -4.34 -19.00
CA ARG A 215 -5.51 -3.24 -18.30
C ARG A 215 -4.75 -1.94 -18.46
N TRP A 216 -3.45 -1.94 -18.17
CA TRP A 216 -2.58 -0.77 -18.31
C TRP A 216 -2.61 -0.23 -19.75
N ARG A 217 -2.48 -1.11 -20.75
CA ARG A 217 -2.58 -0.69 -22.16
C ARG A 217 -3.94 -0.07 -22.53
N ARG A 218 -5.02 -0.49 -21.87
CA ARG A 218 -6.36 0.11 -22.05
C ARG A 218 -6.54 1.39 -21.24
N SER A 219 -5.83 1.56 -20.13
CA SER A 219 -5.87 2.76 -19.29
C SER A 219 -4.96 3.88 -19.78
N LEU A 220 -3.94 3.58 -20.60
CA LEU A 220 -3.21 4.59 -21.37
C LEU A 220 -4.23 5.51 -22.05
N PRO A 221 -4.09 6.85 -21.97
CA PRO A 221 -5.09 7.79 -22.43
C PRO A 221 -5.49 7.50 -23.89
N GLN A 222 -6.64 6.88 -24.09
CA GLN A 222 -7.35 6.92 -25.36
C GLN A 222 -8.25 8.15 -25.32
N ALA A 223 -8.19 9.00 -26.35
CA ALA A 223 -9.03 10.18 -26.45
C ALA A 223 -10.51 9.80 -26.23
N PRO A 224 -11.17 10.23 -25.13
CA PRO A 224 -12.59 9.98 -24.97
C PRO A 224 -13.36 10.93 -25.88
N ALA A 225 -14.31 10.39 -26.63
CA ALA A 225 -15.37 11.19 -27.23
C ALA A 225 -16.22 11.81 -26.11
N SER A 226 -16.34 13.15 -26.12
CA SER A 226 -17.29 13.96 -25.33
C SER A 226 -17.30 13.71 -23.82
N ALA A 227 -16.63 14.59 -23.07
CA ALA A 227 -16.66 14.63 -21.61
C ALA A 227 -18.03 15.14 -21.10
N SER A 228 -18.78 14.28 -20.42
CA SER A 228 -19.84 14.72 -19.52
C SER A 228 -19.21 15.37 -18.28
N THR A 229 -19.64 16.58 -17.95
CA THR A 229 -19.18 17.35 -16.78
C THR A 229 -19.70 16.70 -15.49
N VAL A 230 -18.92 15.82 -14.89
CA VAL A 230 -19.14 15.36 -13.50
C VAL A 230 -18.19 16.15 -12.59
N PRO A 231 -18.69 16.87 -11.56
CA PRO A 231 -17.85 17.63 -10.64
C PRO A 231 -16.85 16.75 -9.91
N VAL A 232 -15.64 17.26 -9.76
CA VAL A 232 -14.48 16.57 -9.16
C VAL A 232 -14.66 16.46 -7.65
N ALA A 233 -14.11 15.39 -7.08
CA ALA A 233 -13.97 15.14 -5.64
C ALA A 233 -13.51 16.38 -4.86
N GLN A 234 -13.98 16.50 -3.62
CA GLN A 234 -14.11 17.69 -2.75
C GLN A 234 -13.13 18.89 -2.85
N ALA A 235 -11.89 18.76 -3.32
CA ALA A 235 -11.01 19.92 -3.54
C ALA A 235 -11.47 20.82 -4.71
N ALA A 236 -12.32 20.29 -5.60
CA ALA A 236 -12.89 21.05 -6.71
C ALA A 236 -14.40 20.85 -6.83
N ALA A 237 -15.13 21.06 -5.73
CA ALA A 237 -16.59 21.16 -5.80
C ALA A 237 -17.04 22.21 -6.84
N HIS A 238 -16.20 23.22 -7.10
CA HIS A 238 -16.32 24.16 -8.21
C HIS A 238 -14.94 24.57 -8.73
N PRO A 239 -14.34 23.87 -9.72
CA PRO A 239 -13.14 24.40 -10.38
C PRO A 239 -13.48 25.76 -10.97
N LEU A 240 -12.58 26.73 -10.85
CA LEU A 240 -12.78 28.06 -11.42
C LEU A 240 -12.88 28.01 -12.95
N ASP A 241 -12.18 27.04 -13.55
CA ASP A 241 -12.12 26.81 -14.97
C ASP A 241 -12.19 25.29 -15.25
N PRO A 242 -13.16 24.81 -16.06
CA PRO A 242 -13.24 23.40 -16.46
C PRO A 242 -11.97 22.86 -17.15
N ASP A 243 -11.17 23.73 -17.79
CA ASP A 243 -9.90 23.35 -18.41
C ASP A 243 -8.77 23.14 -17.38
N TYR A 244 -8.93 23.66 -16.16
CA TYR A 244 -7.98 23.55 -15.04
C TYR A 244 -8.69 23.01 -13.80
N PRO A 245 -9.06 21.71 -13.79
CA PRO A 245 -10.00 21.14 -12.83
C PRO A 245 -9.49 21.09 -11.39
N PHE A 246 -8.19 21.31 -11.17
CA PHE A 246 -7.59 21.38 -9.84
C PHE A 246 -7.48 22.83 -9.32
N LEU A 247 -7.70 23.85 -10.16
CA LEU A 247 -7.54 25.25 -9.78
C LEU A 247 -8.76 25.78 -9.02
N HIS A 248 -8.54 26.22 -7.78
CA HIS A 248 -9.59 26.73 -6.90
C HIS A 248 -9.01 27.78 -5.91
N PRO A 249 -9.86 28.63 -5.28
CA PRO A 249 -9.41 29.50 -4.19
C PRO A 249 -8.91 28.70 -2.98
N ASP A 250 -7.76 29.08 -2.41
CA ASP A 250 -7.25 28.41 -1.20
C ASP A 250 -8.11 28.76 0.02
N ALA A 251 -8.88 27.77 0.47
CA ALA A 251 -9.73 27.84 1.65
C ALA A 251 -9.27 26.91 2.79
N THR A 252 -8.04 26.40 2.76
CA THR A 252 -7.53 25.48 3.80
C THR A 252 -7.60 26.15 5.19
N PRO A 253 -8.21 25.51 6.20
CA PRO A 253 -8.27 26.09 7.55
C PRO A 253 -6.92 26.00 8.25
N ASP A 254 -6.61 26.96 9.13
CA ASP A 254 -5.49 26.82 10.08
C ASP A 254 -5.89 25.90 11.23
N ALA A 255 -5.95 24.59 10.95
CA ALA A 255 -6.31 23.56 11.94
C ALA A 255 -5.20 23.32 12.96
N LEU A 256 -3.94 23.58 12.61
CA LEU A 256 -2.79 23.38 13.49
C LEU A 256 -2.57 24.56 14.44
N GLY A 257 -2.89 25.79 14.04
CA GLY A 257 -2.65 27.03 14.79
C GLY A 257 -3.01 26.98 16.28
N PRO A 258 -4.18 26.41 16.68
CA PRO A 258 -4.54 26.25 18.09
C PRO A 258 -3.52 25.47 18.94
N TYR A 259 -2.70 24.62 18.32
CA TYR A 259 -1.67 23.83 19.01
C TYR A 259 -0.32 24.55 19.12
N PHE A 260 -0.10 25.66 18.42
CA PHE A 260 1.21 26.31 18.32
C PHE A 260 1.27 27.65 19.08
N GLY A 261 2.41 27.86 19.74
CA GLY A 261 2.81 29.12 20.38
C GLY A 261 3.58 30.05 19.44
N PRO A 262 3.80 31.31 19.85
CA PRO A 262 4.67 32.23 19.11
C PRO A 262 6.12 31.75 19.15
N THR A 263 6.90 32.14 18.13
CA THR A 263 8.36 31.90 18.13
C THR A 263 9.06 32.79 19.15
N ARG A 264 10.19 32.31 19.68
CA ARG A 264 11.03 33.04 20.64
C ARG A 264 11.76 34.21 19.99
N SER A 265 12.15 34.06 18.73
CA SER A 265 12.87 35.10 17.98
C SER A 265 11.95 36.18 17.38
N GLY A 266 10.63 35.99 17.41
CA GLY A 266 9.67 36.84 16.70
C GLY A 266 9.74 36.72 15.17
N ARG A 267 10.54 35.79 14.64
CA ARG A 267 10.61 35.45 13.22
C ARG A 267 9.74 34.21 12.92
N PRO A 268 9.29 34.01 11.68
CA PRO A 268 8.63 32.76 11.31
C PRO A 268 9.51 31.52 11.62
N PRO A 269 8.91 30.37 11.99
CA PRO A 269 9.65 29.19 12.40
C PRO A 269 10.34 28.50 11.21
N ASN A 270 11.39 27.73 11.49
CA ASN A 270 11.95 26.80 10.51
C ASN A 270 11.01 25.61 10.32
N VAL A 271 11.08 24.97 9.16
CA VAL A 271 10.33 23.75 8.86
C VAL A 271 11.29 22.65 8.46
N VAL A 272 11.23 21.50 9.12
CA VAL A 272 12.02 20.32 8.80
C VAL A 272 11.06 19.18 8.49
N VAL A 273 11.14 18.61 7.29
CA VAL A 273 10.33 17.47 6.85
C VAL A 273 11.25 16.27 6.65
N ILE A 274 11.00 15.19 7.38
CA ILE A 274 11.76 13.95 7.35
C ILE A 274 10.85 12.85 6.78
N VAL A 275 11.21 12.37 5.59
CA VAL A 275 10.59 11.25 4.90
C VAL A 275 11.40 10.00 5.23
N VAL A 276 10.79 9.05 5.95
CA VAL A 276 11.43 7.82 6.39
C VAL A 276 11.04 6.70 5.45
N GLU A 277 12.00 6.22 4.66
CA GLU A 277 11.83 5.11 3.71
C GLU A 277 11.14 3.91 4.38
N GLY A 278 10.09 3.39 3.76
CA GLY A 278 9.40 2.17 4.16
C GLY A 278 8.63 2.24 5.48
N LEU A 279 8.65 3.35 6.22
CA LEU A 279 8.06 3.45 7.56
C LEU A 279 6.53 3.25 7.54
N GLY A 280 6.05 2.18 8.15
CA GLY A 280 4.61 1.83 8.20
C GLY A 280 4.07 1.65 9.62
N ARG A 281 2.77 1.94 9.79
CA ARG A 281 2.07 1.83 11.09
C ARG A 281 1.92 0.41 11.61
N SER A 282 2.06 -0.60 10.74
CA SER A 282 2.04 -2.00 11.16
C SER A 282 3.18 -2.36 12.12
N PHE A 283 4.29 -1.61 12.14
CA PHE A 283 5.47 -1.89 12.98
C PHE A 283 6.09 -0.64 13.63
N SER A 284 5.39 0.50 13.61
CA SER A 284 5.86 1.77 14.19
C SER A 284 4.70 2.51 14.85
N GLY A 285 4.91 3.00 16.07
CA GLY A 285 3.93 3.76 16.83
C GLY A 285 3.04 2.92 17.77
N PRO A 286 2.25 3.59 18.62
CA PRO A 286 1.29 2.94 19.52
C PRO A 286 0.36 1.98 18.79
N ASP A 287 0.00 0.87 19.43
CA ASP A 287 -0.96 -0.12 18.91
C ASP A 287 -0.56 -0.74 17.54
N ALA A 288 0.72 -0.67 17.14
CA ALA A 288 1.21 -1.29 15.92
C ALA A 288 0.98 -2.82 15.94
N ALA A 289 0.39 -3.37 14.89
CA ALA A 289 -0.07 -4.75 14.85
C ALA A 289 1.06 -5.80 14.99
N LEU A 290 2.28 -5.47 14.56
CA LEU A 290 3.48 -6.32 14.71
C LEU A 290 4.32 -5.93 15.94
N GLY A 291 3.85 -4.98 16.76
CA GLY A 291 4.65 -4.30 17.77
C GLY A 291 5.48 -3.16 17.18
N SER A 292 5.80 -2.15 18.00
CA SER A 292 6.60 -1.00 17.53
C SER A 292 8.10 -1.32 17.59
N PHE A 293 8.76 -1.24 16.44
CA PHE A 293 10.23 -1.36 16.31
C PHE A 293 10.92 0.00 16.20
N THR A 294 10.21 1.08 16.49
CA THR A 294 10.70 2.46 16.46
C THR A 294 10.57 3.15 17.82
N PRO A 295 11.28 2.68 18.85
CA PRO A 295 11.12 3.19 20.22
C PRO A 295 11.39 4.71 20.35
N PHE A 296 12.31 5.28 19.58
CA PHE A 296 12.51 6.73 19.57
C PHE A 296 11.34 7.48 18.95
N LEU A 297 10.80 7.01 17.81
CA LEU A 297 9.61 7.62 17.24
C LEU A 297 8.39 7.50 18.16
N ASP A 298 8.27 6.42 18.95
CA ASP A 298 7.23 6.30 19.99
C ASP A 298 7.39 7.38 21.07
N GLU A 299 8.62 7.60 21.56
CA GLU A 299 8.94 8.70 22.50
C GLU A 299 8.63 10.08 21.90
N LEU A 300 8.97 10.28 20.62
CA LEU A 300 8.69 11.52 19.91
C LEU A 300 7.19 11.75 19.75
N ALA A 301 6.43 10.72 19.36
CA ALA A 301 4.97 10.78 19.23
C ALA A 301 4.29 11.18 20.54
N GLY A 302 4.75 10.67 21.69
CA GLY A 302 4.19 11.00 23.01
C GLY A 302 4.29 12.48 23.41
N ARG A 303 5.16 13.27 22.74
CA ARG A 303 5.34 14.72 22.97
C ARG A 303 4.97 15.58 21.76
N SER A 304 4.25 15.00 20.79
CA SER A 304 3.92 15.62 19.50
C SER A 304 2.41 15.64 19.24
N LEU A 305 2.02 16.21 18.09
CA LEU A 305 0.75 15.84 17.45
C LEU A 305 1.01 14.56 16.65
N TYR A 306 0.37 13.47 17.05
CA TYR A 306 0.54 12.15 16.42
C TYR A 306 -0.75 11.73 15.74
N PHE A 307 -0.68 11.46 14.44
CA PHE A 307 -1.84 11.08 13.62
C PHE A 307 -1.86 9.56 13.44
N ASP A 308 -2.86 8.91 14.05
CA ASP A 308 -2.99 7.46 14.03
C ASP A 308 -3.38 6.90 12.67
N ASN A 309 -4.20 7.64 11.93
CA ASN A 309 -4.91 7.19 10.73
C ASN A 309 -4.43 7.95 9.49
N PHE A 310 -3.12 8.10 9.34
CA PHE A 310 -2.52 8.86 8.26
C PHE A 310 -2.09 7.98 7.09
N LEU A 311 -2.38 8.41 5.86
CA LEU A 311 -2.14 7.62 4.65
C LEU A 311 -1.12 8.29 3.71
N SER A 312 -0.17 7.51 3.20
CA SER A 312 0.62 7.91 2.05
C SER A 312 -0.24 7.85 0.79
N ASN A 313 -0.13 8.82 -0.12
CA ASN A 313 -0.85 8.78 -1.41
C ASN A 313 -0.29 7.75 -2.40
N GLN A 314 0.80 7.06 -2.04
CA GLN A 314 1.52 6.16 -2.92
C GLN A 314 1.94 4.90 -2.17
N GLY A 315 1.96 3.78 -2.88
CA GLY A 315 2.48 2.52 -2.37
C GLY A 315 3.97 2.33 -2.60
N ARG A 316 4.67 3.31 -3.21
CA ARG A 316 6.12 3.35 -3.45
C ARG A 316 6.61 4.81 -3.45
N THR A 317 7.91 5.04 -3.34
CA THR A 317 8.52 6.37 -3.19
C THR A 317 8.23 7.35 -4.33
N PHE A 318 8.06 6.89 -5.58
CA PHE A 318 7.98 7.71 -6.81
C PHE A 318 7.04 8.94 -6.80
N GLY A 319 6.02 8.97 -5.93
CA GLY A 319 5.08 10.09 -5.83
C GLY A 319 5.01 10.73 -4.44
N VAL A 320 5.89 10.37 -3.50
CA VAL A 320 5.87 10.94 -2.14
C VAL A 320 6.17 12.43 -2.17
N LEU A 321 7.22 12.88 -2.86
CA LEU A 321 7.61 14.29 -2.84
C LEU A 321 6.55 15.21 -3.46
N PRO A 322 5.98 14.91 -4.66
CA PRO A 322 4.91 15.73 -5.23
C PRO A 322 3.64 15.79 -4.35
N SER A 323 3.28 14.68 -3.69
CA SER A 323 2.09 14.64 -2.84
C SER A 323 2.33 15.40 -1.52
N LEU A 324 3.48 15.16 -0.87
CA LEU A 324 3.80 15.69 0.45
C LEU A 324 4.16 17.19 0.42
N PHE A 325 5.02 17.59 -0.52
CA PHE A 325 5.56 18.95 -0.59
C PHE A 325 4.73 19.89 -1.45
N ALA A 326 3.82 19.40 -2.30
CA ALA A 326 3.05 20.25 -3.20
C ALA A 326 1.58 19.86 -3.37
N SER A 327 1.10 18.79 -2.72
CA SER A 327 -0.29 18.33 -2.79
C SER A 327 -0.77 18.12 -4.23
N LEU A 328 0.07 17.54 -5.08
CA LEU A 328 -0.19 17.48 -6.52
C LEU A 328 -1.04 16.27 -6.94
N PRO A 329 -1.74 16.38 -8.09
CA PRO A 329 -2.36 15.22 -8.73
C PRO A 329 -1.34 14.12 -9.02
N VAL A 330 -1.82 12.87 -9.03
CA VAL A 330 -0.98 11.68 -9.16
C VAL A 330 -0.36 11.54 -10.55
N ALA A 331 -0.94 12.16 -11.60
CA ALA A 331 -0.58 11.96 -13.00
C ALA A 331 -0.73 10.49 -13.45
N GLU A 332 -0.17 10.10 -14.59
CA GLU A 332 -0.29 8.74 -15.12
C GLU A 332 0.69 7.78 -14.43
N GLU A 333 1.98 8.09 -14.44
CA GLU A 333 3.06 7.28 -13.85
C GLU A 333 3.64 7.89 -12.55
N GLY A 334 2.93 8.86 -11.97
CA GLY A 334 3.47 9.76 -10.94
C GLY A 334 3.76 11.15 -11.50
N PHE A 335 3.59 12.19 -10.69
CA PHE A 335 3.79 13.58 -11.14
C PHE A 335 5.24 13.84 -11.58
N ALA A 336 6.21 13.33 -10.82
CA ALA A 336 7.63 13.47 -11.16
C ALA A 336 8.01 12.76 -12.47
N ALA A 337 7.28 11.70 -12.86
CA ALA A 337 7.49 10.98 -14.10
C ALA A 337 7.20 11.82 -15.37
N LEU A 338 6.51 12.96 -15.23
CA LEU A 338 6.34 13.92 -16.33
C LEU A 338 7.66 14.58 -16.76
N GLY A 339 8.70 14.49 -15.92
CA GLY A 339 10.03 14.98 -16.21
C GLY A 339 10.00 16.46 -16.61
N PRO A 340 10.66 16.86 -17.71
CA PRO A 340 10.73 18.27 -18.12
C PRO A 340 9.37 18.91 -18.43
N LYS A 341 8.31 18.11 -18.54
CA LYS A 341 6.94 18.59 -18.81
C LYS A 341 6.14 18.86 -17.53
N MET A 342 6.69 18.63 -16.34
CA MET A 342 6.01 18.98 -15.09
C MET A 342 5.61 20.46 -15.10
N PRO A 343 4.31 20.80 -14.93
CA PRO A 343 3.91 22.19 -14.89
C PRO A 343 4.35 22.86 -13.60
N ALA A 344 4.61 24.16 -13.66
CA ALA A 344 4.82 24.98 -12.47
C ALA A 344 3.56 24.96 -11.57
N HIS A 345 3.78 24.98 -10.26
CA HIS A 345 2.75 24.80 -9.23
C HIS A 345 3.21 25.39 -7.91
N ALA A 346 2.27 25.68 -7.00
CA ALA A 346 2.60 26.07 -5.64
C ALA A 346 2.92 24.86 -4.76
N GLY A 347 4.11 24.86 -4.16
CA GLY A 347 4.53 23.88 -3.17
C GLY A 347 5.19 24.55 -1.96
N LEU A 348 5.57 23.74 -0.97
CA LEU A 348 6.11 24.21 0.29
C LEU A 348 7.41 24.98 0.08
N PHE A 349 8.31 24.46 -0.75
CA PHE A 349 9.64 25.06 -0.94
C PHE A 349 9.52 26.40 -1.69
N ASN A 350 8.88 26.43 -2.86
CA ASN A 350 8.82 27.65 -3.67
C ASN A 350 7.97 28.76 -3.03
N VAL A 351 6.91 28.42 -2.28
CA VAL A 351 6.10 29.42 -1.56
C VAL A 351 6.90 30.06 -0.43
N LEU A 352 7.70 29.27 0.30
CA LEU A 352 8.53 29.78 1.39
C LEU A 352 9.76 30.52 0.87
N HIS A 353 10.38 30.06 -0.22
CA HIS A 353 11.51 30.74 -0.86
C HIS A 353 11.16 32.20 -1.23
N ARG A 354 9.97 32.44 -1.80
CA ARG A 354 9.46 33.80 -2.12
C ARG A 354 9.23 34.69 -0.89
N GLN A 355 9.36 34.13 0.30
CA GLN A 355 9.15 34.82 1.58
C GLN A 355 10.41 34.81 2.46
N GLY A 356 11.57 34.58 1.83
CA GLY A 356 12.88 34.72 2.47
C GLY A 356 13.39 33.47 3.17
N TYR A 357 12.76 32.32 2.97
CA TYR A 357 13.31 31.05 3.45
C TYR A 357 14.45 30.58 2.55
N ARG A 358 15.51 30.07 3.15
CA ARG A 358 16.49 29.24 2.46
C ARG A 358 16.06 27.78 2.51
N SER A 359 16.29 27.04 1.45
CA SER A 359 15.84 25.65 1.32
C SER A 359 16.98 24.67 1.08
N ALA A 360 16.89 23.49 1.66
CA ALA A 360 17.81 22.40 1.36
C ALA A 360 17.08 21.05 1.39
N PHE A 361 17.59 20.09 0.62
CA PHE A 361 17.11 18.72 0.58
C PHE A 361 18.28 17.75 0.63
N TYR A 362 18.25 16.79 1.55
CA TYR A 362 19.30 15.80 1.74
C TYR A 362 18.76 14.39 1.52
N SER A 363 19.47 13.62 0.69
CA SER A 363 19.22 12.20 0.47
C SER A 363 20.53 11.42 0.40
N GLY A 364 20.51 10.19 0.91
CA GLY A 364 21.64 9.25 0.77
C GLY A 364 21.72 8.63 -0.64
N THR A 365 20.68 8.77 -1.45
CA THR A 365 20.56 8.14 -2.77
C THR A 365 20.69 9.13 -3.94
N ASP A 366 20.65 8.64 -5.17
CA ASP A 366 20.61 9.48 -6.36
C ASP A 366 19.19 10.01 -6.58
N THR A 367 18.97 11.29 -6.28
CA THR A 367 17.68 11.96 -6.54
C THR A 367 17.31 12.01 -8.03
N GLY A 368 18.17 11.55 -8.94
CA GLY A 368 17.79 11.31 -10.34
C GLY A 368 16.82 10.15 -10.52
N PHE A 369 16.84 9.19 -9.60
CA PHE A 369 15.87 8.11 -9.54
C PHE A 369 14.46 8.70 -9.36
N ASP A 370 13.47 8.15 -10.08
CA ASP A 370 12.08 8.64 -10.11
C ASP A 370 11.90 10.14 -10.43
N ASN A 371 12.92 10.80 -11.00
CA ASN A 371 12.94 12.23 -11.31
C ASN A 371 12.74 13.17 -10.09
N GLU A 372 13.02 12.72 -8.87
CA GLU A 372 12.88 13.54 -7.65
C GLU A 372 13.67 14.86 -7.74
N ARG A 373 14.88 14.83 -8.29
CA ARG A 373 15.75 15.99 -8.46
C ARG A 373 15.09 17.05 -9.32
N MET A 374 14.41 16.64 -10.38
CA MET A 374 13.76 17.57 -11.29
C MET A 374 12.56 18.22 -10.61
N PHE A 375 11.82 17.47 -9.79
CA PHE A 375 10.76 18.01 -8.96
C PHE A 375 11.31 19.01 -7.94
N LEU A 376 12.38 18.67 -7.22
CA LEU A 376 13.04 19.56 -6.25
C LEU A 376 13.58 20.84 -6.90
N GLN A 377 14.10 20.75 -8.14
CA GLN A 377 14.54 21.92 -8.91
C GLN A 377 13.35 22.80 -9.34
N LEU A 378 12.22 22.20 -9.73
CA LEU A 378 10.99 22.92 -10.05
C LEU A 378 10.39 23.61 -8.81
N GLU A 379 10.50 22.98 -7.65
CA GLU A 379 10.18 23.52 -6.33
C GLU A 379 11.17 24.60 -5.85
N GLY A 380 12.23 24.88 -6.60
CA GLY A 380 13.19 25.94 -6.30
C GLY A 380 14.05 25.66 -5.07
N VAL A 381 14.36 24.38 -4.77
CA VAL A 381 15.24 24.01 -3.67
C VAL A 381 16.66 24.55 -3.93
N ASP A 382 17.20 25.33 -2.99
CA ASP A 382 18.49 26.01 -3.16
C ASP A 382 19.66 25.02 -3.14
N ASP A 383 19.69 24.12 -2.15
CA ASP A 383 20.73 23.10 -2.01
C ASP A 383 20.13 21.68 -2.07
N ILE A 384 20.45 20.91 -3.12
CA ILE A 384 20.13 19.48 -3.20
C ILE A 384 21.41 18.69 -2.98
N VAL A 385 21.50 18.00 -1.84
CA VAL A 385 22.63 17.15 -1.45
C VAL A 385 22.22 15.68 -1.58
N ASP A 386 22.85 14.98 -2.52
CA ASP A 386 22.52 13.61 -2.90
C ASP A 386 23.79 12.79 -3.19
N LEU A 387 23.64 11.60 -3.78
CA LEU A 387 24.75 10.72 -4.16
C LEU A 387 25.82 11.38 -5.03
N ARG A 388 25.50 12.44 -5.77
CA ARG A 388 26.38 13.12 -6.74
C ARG A 388 27.31 14.13 -6.09
N ASN A 389 26.92 14.71 -4.97
CA ASN A 389 27.64 15.81 -4.30
C ASN A 389 27.70 15.64 -2.77
N PHE A 390 27.57 14.40 -2.28
CA PHE A 390 27.60 14.08 -0.85
C PHE A 390 28.88 14.55 -0.14
N GLY A 391 30.01 14.54 -0.84
CA GLY A 391 31.30 15.05 -0.34
C GLY A 391 32.21 13.96 0.26
N PRO A 392 33.46 14.32 0.58
CA PRO A 392 34.44 13.39 1.15
C PRO A 392 34.15 13.11 2.64
N GLY A 393 34.69 12.01 3.16
CA GLY A 393 34.59 11.66 4.59
C GLY A 393 33.39 10.77 4.95
N TYR A 394 32.53 10.47 3.98
CA TYR A 394 31.38 9.58 4.14
C TYR A 394 31.56 8.29 3.34
N GLN A 395 31.02 7.17 3.84
CA GLN A 395 31.17 5.85 3.22
C GLN A 395 29.87 5.38 2.58
N ARG A 396 29.93 5.02 1.29
CA ARG A 396 28.81 4.35 0.62
C ARG A 396 28.54 3.00 1.27
N ASN A 397 27.29 2.57 1.27
CA ASN A 397 26.89 1.28 1.78
C ASN A 397 27.50 0.16 0.90
N PRO A 398 28.43 -0.67 1.40
CA PRO A 398 29.05 -1.71 0.58
C PRO A 398 28.10 -2.88 0.25
N PHE A 399 26.92 -2.92 0.87
CA PHE A 399 25.92 -3.97 0.69
C PHE A 399 24.76 -3.56 -0.22
N SER A 400 24.74 -2.29 -0.67
CA SER A 400 23.58 -1.70 -1.35
C SER A 400 24.02 -0.69 -2.40
N GLU A 401 23.44 -0.79 -3.60
CA GLU A 401 23.65 0.17 -4.69
C GLU A 401 22.92 1.50 -4.45
N TRP A 402 22.05 1.57 -3.43
CA TRP A 402 21.21 2.74 -3.17
C TRP A 402 21.99 3.97 -2.70
N GLY A 403 23.22 3.83 -2.20
CA GLY A 403 24.09 4.96 -1.87
C GLY A 403 24.57 4.96 -0.41
N TYR A 404 24.42 6.09 0.28
CA TYR A 404 24.89 6.29 1.65
C TYR A 404 23.86 5.82 2.67
N PRO A 405 24.26 5.06 3.72
CA PRO A 405 23.35 4.62 4.77
C PRO A 405 22.95 5.79 5.68
N ASP A 406 21.88 5.62 6.46
CA ASP A 406 21.20 6.72 7.16
C ASP A 406 22.11 7.38 8.21
N ARG A 407 23.06 6.64 8.79
CA ARG A 407 24.10 7.22 9.64
C ARG A 407 24.95 8.26 8.93
N GLU A 408 25.33 8.01 7.68
CA GLU A 408 26.13 8.93 6.89
C GLU A 408 25.26 10.13 6.46
N LEU A 409 24.00 9.90 6.08
CA LEU A 409 23.00 10.95 5.81
C LEU A 409 22.84 11.90 7.01
N VAL A 410 22.54 11.36 8.19
CA VAL A 410 22.36 12.18 9.40
C VAL A 410 23.67 12.90 9.76
N SER A 411 24.83 12.27 9.58
CA SER A 411 26.12 12.94 9.81
C SER A 411 26.37 14.07 8.81
N ARG A 412 25.95 13.90 7.55
CA ARG A 412 26.04 14.91 6.50
C ARG A 412 25.15 16.11 6.80
N VAL A 413 23.89 15.88 7.16
CA VAL A 413 22.92 16.92 7.54
C VAL A 413 23.42 17.70 8.76
N LEU A 414 23.90 17.00 9.81
CA LEU A 414 24.39 17.65 11.03
C LEU A 414 25.65 18.48 10.79
N ALA A 415 26.56 18.03 9.93
CA ALA A 415 27.76 18.80 9.56
C ALA A 415 27.41 20.13 8.87
N ASP A 416 26.31 20.17 8.11
CA ASP A 416 25.82 21.38 7.45
C ASP A 416 24.88 22.23 8.31
N SER A 417 24.48 21.75 9.48
CA SER A 417 23.50 22.44 10.34
C SER A 417 23.90 23.88 10.69
N GLY A 418 25.21 24.16 10.82
CA GLY A 418 25.74 25.51 11.04
C GLY A 418 25.58 26.47 9.84
N ARG A 419 25.27 25.95 8.65
CA ARG A 419 25.05 26.71 7.40
C ARG A 419 23.57 27.01 7.16
N LEU A 420 22.68 26.47 7.99
CA LEU A 420 21.24 26.75 7.94
C LEU A 420 20.97 28.06 8.68
N HIS A 421 20.52 29.08 7.95
CA HIS A 421 20.17 30.38 8.51
C HIS A 421 18.65 30.53 8.56
N ALA A 422 18.12 30.75 9.75
CA ALA A 422 16.67 30.88 9.95
C ALA A 422 16.12 32.19 9.32
N PRO A 423 14.93 32.14 8.69
CA PRO A 423 14.10 30.96 8.53
C PRO A 423 14.57 30.04 7.39
N PHE A 424 14.45 28.73 7.58
CA PHE A 424 14.76 27.73 6.53
C PHE A 424 13.70 26.64 6.44
N VAL A 425 13.66 25.97 5.28
CA VAL A 425 12.92 24.73 5.06
C VAL A 425 13.89 23.62 4.64
N LEU A 426 13.84 22.48 5.34
CA LEU A 426 14.77 21.37 5.17
C LEU A 426 14.00 20.08 4.89
N GLY A 427 14.27 19.43 3.77
CA GLY A 427 13.84 18.05 3.49
C GLY A 427 14.96 17.04 3.77
N ILE A 428 14.62 15.91 4.38
CA ILE A 428 15.53 14.77 4.60
C ILE A 428 14.81 13.50 4.17
N GLN A 429 15.42 12.68 3.31
CA GLN A 429 14.88 11.39 2.88
C GLN A 429 15.87 10.27 3.19
N THR A 430 15.45 9.32 4.02
CA THR A 430 16.27 8.16 4.42
C THR A 430 16.24 7.07 3.34
N ILE A 431 17.07 6.03 3.47
CA ILE A 431 17.13 4.94 2.47
C ILE A 431 17.49 3.56 3.05
N SER A 432 17.90 3.46 4.32
CA SER A 432 18.44 2.20 4.85
C SER A 432 17.37 1.12 5.08
N MET A 433 16.10 1.52 5.13
CA MET A 433 14.93 0.65 5.14
C MET A 433 14.50 0.21 3.72
N HIS A 434 15.44 -0.01 2.81
CA HIS A 434 15.17 -0.51 1.46
C HIS A 434 15.90 -1.84 1.19
N THR A 435 15.46 -2.59 0.18
CA THR A 435 15.98 -3.92 -0.21
C THR A 435 17.51 -4.01 -0.23
N ALA A 436 17.96 -5.21 0.15
CA ALA A 436 19.16 -5.62 0.87
C ALA A 436 19.02 -5.52 2.40
N TYR A 437 18.40 -4.46 2.94
CA TYR A 437 18.21 -4.24 4.39
C TYR A 437 19.51 -4.40 5.22
N ALA A 438 20.64 -4.21 4.57
CA ALA A 438 21.97 -4.46 5.10
C ALA A 438 22.74 -3.15 5.20
N PHE A 439 23.39 -2.93 6.34
CA PHE A 439 24.16 -1.73 6.61
C PHE A 439 25.38 -2.03 7.49
N PRO A 440 26.40 -1.15 7.51
CA PRO A 440 27.53 -1.29 8.42
C PRO A 440 27.08 -1.34 9.89
N GLY A 441 27.39 -2.46 10.57
CA GLY A 441 26.98 -2.67 11.96
C GLY A 441 25.74 -3.56 12.16
N GLN A 442 25.26 -4.24 11.11
CA GLN A 442 24.11 -5.15 11.13
C GLN A 442 24.03 -6.06 12.38
N GLU A 443 25.13 -6.71 12.75
CA GLU A 443 25.18 -7.66 13.88
C GLU A 443 24.81 -7.03 15.23
N ARG A 444 25.13 -5.75 15.43
CA ARG A 444 24.71 -5.02 16.63
C ARG A 444 23.19 -4.90 16.68
N TYR A 445 22.55 -4.63 15.55
CA TYR A 445 21.10 -4.45 15.46
C TYR A 445 20.34 -5.77 15.46
N ARG A 446 20.93 -6.87 14.95
CA ARG A 446 20.40 -8.22 15.16
C ARG A 446 20.33 -8.59 16.64
N ARG A 447 21.33 -8.19 17.45
CA ARG A 447 21.26 -8.34 18.91
C ARG A 447 20.23 -7.40 19.56
N ARG A 448 20.13 -6.15 19.08
CA ARG A 448 19.10 -5.19 19.53
C ARG A 448 17.69 -5.70 19.24
N LEU A 449 17.49 -6.39 18.12
CA LEU A 449 16.22 -7.03 17.76
C LEU A 449 15.80 -8.03 18.83
N GLU A 450 16.66 -8.94 19.25
CA GLU A 450 16.31 -9.91 20.31
C GLU A 450 15.91 -9.21 21.61
N GLN A 451 16.64 -8.16 22.01
CA GLN A 451 16.26 -7.33 23.17
C GLN A 451 14.91 -6.64 22.96
N ARG A 452 14.63 -6.14 21.74
CA ARG A 452 13.35 -5.50 21.43
C ARG A 452 12.19 -6.49 21.46
N LEU A 453 12.41 -7.73 21.02
CA LEU A 453 11.40 -8.80 21.12
C LEU A 453 11.09 -9.13 22.59
N ASP A 454 12.09 -9.09 23.48
CA ASP A 454 11.89 -9.23 24.93
C ASP A 454 11.08 -8.03 25.49
N GLU A 455 11.46 -6.79 25.15
CA GLU A 455 10.76 -5.57 25.58
C GLU A 455 9.29 -5.52 25.13
N LEU A 456 9.00 -6.02 23.92
CA LEU A 456 7.65 -6.09 23.35
C LEU A 456 6.85 -7.29 23.91
N GLY A 457 7.45 -8.16 24.71
CA GLY A 457 6.80 -9.36 25.23
C GLY A 457 6.39 -10.35 24.14
N ILE A 458 7.16 -10.44 23.04
CA ILE A 458 6.84 -11.35 21.93
C ILE A 458 7.07 -12.80 22.38
N PRO A 459 6.02 -13.66 22.36
CA PRO A 459 6.14 -15.05 22.80
C PRO A 459 7.18 -15.84 22.01
N ALA A 460 7.88 -16.75 22.67
CA ALA A 460 8.92 -17.56 22.05
C ALA A 460 8.43 -18.32 20.80
N SER A 461 7.16 -18.75 20.79
CA SER A 461 6.52 -19.41 19.65
C SER A 461 6.42 -18.54 18.39
N LYS A 462 6.30 -17.21 18.53
CA LYS A 462 6.18 -16.27 17.40
C LYS A 462 7.55 -15.72 16.92
N ARG A 463 8.62 -15.87 17.70
CA ARG A 463 9.94 -15.27 17.37
C ARG A 463 10.57 -15.80 16.09
N ALA A 464 10.25 -17.02 15.67
CA ALA A 464 10.76 -17.57 14.41
C ALA A 464 10.35 -16.73 13.19
N GLU A 465 9.14 -16.17 13.21
CA GLU A 465 8.63 -15.30 12.14
C GLU A 465 9.42 -13.98 12.08
N TYR A 466 9.65 -13.34 13.24
CA TYR A 466 10.48 -12.13 13.31
C TYR A 466 11.92 -12.37 12.84
N ARG A 467 12.51 -13.51 13.23
CA ARG A 467 13.87 -13.88 12.82
C ARG A 467 13.99 -14.15 11.32
N THR A 468 12.91 -14.56 10.66
CA THR A 468 12.86 -14.68 9.19
C THR A 468 13.05 -13.33 8.50
N HIS A 469 12.66 -12.24 9.16
CA HIS A 469 12.79 -10.86 8.70
C HIS A 469 13.78 -10.05 9.54
N ALA A 470 14.77 -10.71 10.16
CA ALA A 470 15.68 -10.07 11.13
C ALA A 470 16.40 -8.84 10.57
N ASP A 471 16.77 -8.87 9.28
CA ASP A 471 17.46 -7.75 8.64
C ASP A 471 16.56 -6.53 8.46
N ILE A 472 15.28 -6.75 8.13
CA ILE A 472 14.29 -5.69 8.02
C ILE A 472 14.09 -5.03 9.39
N TYR A 473 13.82 -5.82 10.43
CA TYR A 473 13.64 -5.27 11.78
C TYR A 473 14.91 -4.60 12.33
N SER A 474 16.09 -5.12 11.97
CA SER A 474 17.36 -4.49 12.32
C SER A 474 17.54 -3.13 11.62
N ALA A 475 17.14 -3.02 10.36
CA ALA A 475 17.17 -1.76 9.61
C ALA A 475 16.17 -0.72 10.15
N ILE A 476 14.99 -1.16 10.60
CA ILE A 476 14.01 -0.30 11.29
C ILE A 476 14.64 0.30 12.57
N LEU A 477 15.20 -0.55 13.42
CA LEU A 477 15.85 -0.13 14.68
C LEU A 477 17.07 0.77 14.44
N TYR A 478 17.84 0.49 13.39
CA TYR A 478 18.97 1.32 12.98
C TYR A 478 18.54 2.72 12.55
N THR A 479 17.51 2.80 11.70
CA THR A 479 16.98 4.09 11.21
C THR A 479 16.40 4.90 12.37
N ASP A 480 15.66 4.26 13.27
CA ASP A 480 15.12 4.89 14.49
C ASP A 480 16.22 5.46 15.41
N ASP A 481 17.34 4.74 15.60
CA ASP A 481 18.51 5.22 16.35
C ASP A 481 19.19 6.43 15.66
N GLU A 482 19.28 6.45 14.33
CA GLU A 482 19.86 7.57 13.59
C GLU A 482 18.94 8.80 13.62
N LEU A 483 17.62 8.62 13.63
CA LEU A 483 16.65 9.69 13.92
C LEU A 483 16.81 10.21 15.34
N ARG A 484 16.96 9.33 16.35
CA ARG A 484 17.28 9.74 17.73
C ARG A 484 18.51 10.64 17.76
N ARG A 485 19.60 10.19 17.12
CA ARG A 485 20.85 10.96 17.04
C ARG A 485 20.66 12.32 16.38
N TYR A 486 19.87 12.40 15.30
CA TYR A 486 19.53 13.66 14.66
C TYR A 486 18.83 14.61 15.63
N PHE A 487 17.74 14.17 16.25
CA PHE A 487 16.94 15.00 17.17
C PHE A 487 17.73 15.43 18.42
N GLU A 488 18.53 14.54 19.02
CA GLU A 488 19.39 14.86 20.16
C GLU A 488 20.49 15.88 19.82
N ALA A 489 21.02 15.83 18.60
CA ALA A 489 22.01 16.79 18.13
C ALA A 489 21.37 18.14 17.82
N VAL A 490 20.26 18.18 17.09
CA VAL A 490 19.61 19.45 16.73
C VAL A 490 18.96 20.12 17.93
N ALA A 491 18.54 19.38 18.96
CA ALA A 491 18.05 19.97 20.22
C ALA A 491 19.07 20.91 20.91
N LYS A 492 20.35 20.80 20.56
CA LYS A 492 21.45 21.65 21.07
C LYS A 492 21.72 22.87 20.20
N THR A 493 21.06 22.99 19.05
CA THR A 493 21.25 24.12 18.12
C THR A 493 20.40 25.32 18.53
N PRO A 494 20.83 26.56 18.19
CA PRO A 494 20.06 27.76 18.52
C PRO A 494 18.68 27.84 17.85
N TRP A 495 18.53 27.19 16.68
CA TRP A 495 17.32 27.27 15.87
C TRP A 495 16.22 26.28 16.28
N TYR A 496 16.54 25.25 17.07
CA TYR A 496 15.61 24.19 17.46
C TYR A 496 14.33 24.71 18.12
N ALA A 497 14.46 25.71 19.00
CA ALA A 497 13.34 26.26 19.77
C ALA A 497 12.23 26.87 18.88
N ASP A 498 12.58 27.33 17.68
CA ASP A 498 11.67 27.94 16.71
C ASP A 498 11.53 27.05 15.45
N THR A 499 11.41 25.73 15.64
CA THR A 499 11.34 24.77 14.52
C THR A 499 10.15 23.83 14.62
N ILE A 500 9.47 23.64 13.49
CA ILE A 500 8.43 22.65 13.27
C ILE A 500 9.06 21.45 12.55
N PHE A 501 8.96 20.28 13.15
CA PHE A 501 9.39 19.01 12.56
C PHE A 501 8.18 18.21 12.12
N VAL A 502 8.23 17.68 10.90
CA VAL A 502 7.24 16.77 10.33
C VAL A 502 7.98 15.48 9.99
N VAL A 503 7.58 14.37 10.60
CA VAL A 503 8.18 13.05 10.35
C VAL A 503 7.08 12.11 9.86
N THR A 504 7.29 11.48 8.70
CA THR A 504 6.35 10.52 8.14
C THR A 504 7.05 9.48 7.28
N GLY A 505 6.38 8.36 7.02
CA GLY A 505 6.85 7.35 6.07
C GLY A 505 6.46 7.69 4.65
N ASP A 506 7.23 7.29 3.66
CA ASP A 506 6.82 7.42 2.25
C ASP A 506 5.76 6.38 1.86
N HIS A 507 5.92 5.15 2.35
CA HIS A 507 4.97 4.03 2.27
C HIS A 507 5.34 2.94 3.27
N ARG A 508 4.47 1.94 3.47
CA ARG A 508 4.75 0.77 4.33
C ARG A 508 5.54 -0.31 3.58
N LEU A 509 6.57 -0.93 4.19
CA LEU A 509 7.33 -2.07 3.60
C LEU A 509 6.44 -3.24 3.16
N ALA A 510 6.63 -3.83 1.97
CA ALA A 510 5.76 -4.92 1.46
C ALA A 510 6.09 -6.28 2.09
N GLU A 511 7.33 -6.43 2.51
CA GLU A 511 7.96 -7.70 2.86
C GLU A 511 7.52 -8.22 4.23
N LEU A 512 6.98 -7.33 5.07
CA LEU A 512 6.37 -7.69 6.34
C LEU A 512 4.89 -8.07 6.14
N PRO A 513 4.29 -8.89 7.02
CA PRO A 513 2.88 -9.27 6.92
C PRO A 513 1.91 -8.07 7.03
N GLN A 514 0.90 -8.01 6.16
CA GLN A 514 -0.22 -7.05 6.23
C GLN A 514 -1.55 -7.82 6.20
N ASP A 515 -2.59 -7.28 6.82
CA ASP A 515 -3.92 -7.91 6.84
C ASP A 515 -4.78 -7.46 5.66
N THR A 516 -4.88 -6.14 5.47
CA THR A 516 -5.69 -5.52 4.41
C THR A 516 -4.85 -4.69 3.43
N HIS A 517 -5.33 -4.52 2.20
CA HIS A 517 -4.60 -3.76 1.17
C HIS A 517 -4.29 -2.31 1.59
N ILE A 518 -5.21 -1.64 2.31
CA ILE A 518 -5.05 -0.24 2.70
C ILE A 518 -3.84 -0.01 3.63
N GLU A 519 -3.39 -1.04 4.37
CA GLU A 519 -2.17 -0.96 5.20
C GLU A 519 -0.92 -0.66 4.39
N ARG A 520 -0.91 -0.93 3.07
CA ARG A 520 0.18 -0.53 2.18
C ARG A 520 0.43 0.97 2.21
N TYR A 521 -0.61 1.75 2.46
CA TYR A 521 -0.58 3.21 2.51
C TYR A 521 -0.52 3.74 3.95
N HIS A 522 -0.63 2.90 4.98
CA HIS A 522 -0.76 3.36 6.37
C HIS A 522 0.62 3.67 6.99
N VAL A 523 0.92 4.96 7.12
CA VAL A 523 2.20 5.49 7.61
C VAL A 523 1.97 6.43 8.79
N PRO A 524 2.88 6.53 9.77
CA PRO A 524 2.73 7.48 10.86
C PRO A 524 2.93 8.91 10.36
N LEU A 525 2.25 9.88 10.97
CA LEU A 525 2.61 11.30 10.88
C LEU A 525 2.81 11.86 12.28
N ILE A 526 4.00 12.41 12.51
CA ILE A 526 4.40 13.09 13.75
C ILE A 526 4.70 14.55 13.42
N VAL A 527 3.94 15.47 13.98
CA VAL A 527 4.24 16.90 13.96
C VAL A 527 4.77 17.29 15.33
N HIS A 528 6.09 17.47 15.44
CA HIS A 528 6.81 17.79 16.66
C HIS A 528 7.32 19.23 16.64
N SER A 529 7.25 19.94 17.76
CA SER A 529 7.89 21.25 17.89
C SER A 529 8.02 21.66 19.36
N PRO A 530 9.10 22.35 19.76
CA PRO A 530 9.15 23.07 21.04
C PRO A 530 8.10 24.19 21.16
N LEU A 531 7.47 24.59 20.04
CA LEU A 531 6.39 25.57 19.99
C LEU A 531 5.02 24.95 20.29
N LEU A 532 4.91 23.63 20.40
CA LEU A 532 3.65 22.98 20.74
C LEU A 532 3.21 23.37 22.16
N ARG A 533 1.94 23.77 22.29
CA ARG A 533 1.30 24.06 23.58
C ARG A 533 0.99 22.78 24.34
N ARG A 534 0.64 21.71 23.62
CA ARG A 534 0.32 20.38 24.16
C ARG A 534 0.53 19.32 23.08
N PRO A 535 0.88 18.07 23.46
CA PRO A 535 0.73 16.93 22.57
C PRO A 535 -0.75 16.57 22.38
N ALA A 536 -1.05 15.85 21.29
CA ALA A 536 -2.37 15.31 21.02
C ALA A 536 -2.29 14.06 20.13
N ARG A 537 -3.23 13.13 20.35
CA ARG A 537 -3.41 11.95 19.50
C ARG A 537 -4.60 12.20 18.58
N ILE A 538 -4.30 12.36 17.29
CA ILE A 538 -5.25 12.70 16.25
C ILE A 538 -5.72 11.41 15.56
N ARG A 539 -7.04 11.20 15.51
CA ARG A 539 -7.64 9.97 14.98
C ARG A 539 -8.41 10.18 13.69
N ALA A 540 -8.57 11.41 13.22
CA ALA A 540 -9.10 11.63 11.89
C ALA A 540 -8.16 11.07 10.82
N VAL A 541 -8.73 10.63 9.71
CA VAL A 541 -7.99 10.23 8.52
C VAL A 541 -7.47 11.48 7.83
N SER A 542 -6.21 11.46 7.39
CA SER A 542 -5.61 12.47 6.51
C SER A 542 -4.51 11.83 5.65
N SER A 543 -4.00 12.53 4.64
CA SER A 543 -3.00 11.99 3.71
C SER A 543 -1.79 12.92 3.48
N HIS A 544 -0.77 12.44 2.77
CA HIS A 544 0.36 13.30 2.34
C HIS A 544 -0.11 14.58 1.64
N ALA A 545 -1.17 14.50 0.84
CA ALA A 545 -1.75 15.65 0.15
C ALA A 545 -2.21 16.76 1.11
N ASP A 546 -2.49 16.45 2.37
CA ASP A 546 -3.01 17.40 3.35
C ASP A 546 -1.91 18.14 4.13
N VAL A 547 -0.64 17.71 4.03
CA VAL A 547 0.47 18.25 4.83
C VAL A 547 0.85 19.67 4.41
N THR A 548 1.24 19.88 3.14
CA THR A 548 1.64 21.22 2.65
C THR A 548 0.54 22.28 2.81
N PRO A 549 -0.73 22.01 2.46
CA PRO A 549 -1.81 22.94 2.72
C PRO A 549 -1.90 23.35 4.19
N SER A 550 -1.75 22.39 5.11
CA SER A 550 -1.82 22.66 6.56
C SER A 550 -0.64 23.45 7.08
N LEU A 551 0.57 23.15 6.63
CA LEU A 551 1.77 23.89 7.02
C LEU A 551 1.68 25.33 6.53
N LEU A 552 1.25 25.56 5.28
CA LEU A 552 1.10 26.93 4.76
C LEU A 552 -0.05 27.67 5.43
N ALA A 553 -1.15 27.01 5.78
CA ALA A 553 -2.23 27.59 6.57
C ALA A 553 -1.75 27.99 7.99
N LEU A 554 -1.01 27.11 8.67
CA LEU A 554 -0.38 27.40 9.97
C LEU A 554 0.59 28.58 9.89
N LEU A 555 1.52 28.53 8.94
CA LEU A 555 2.52 29.57 8.73
C LEU A 555 1.87 30.92 8.42
N SER A 556 0.78 30.91 7.67
CA SER A 556 0.06 32.13 7.32
C SER A 556 -0.80 32.67 8.46
N GLY A 557 -1.62 31.82 9.08
CA GLY A 557 -2.56 32.20 10.15
C GLY A 557 -1.89 32.52 11.48
N THR A 558 -0.87 31.74 11.86
CA THR A 558 -0.20 31.86 13.17
C THR A 558 1.05 32.74 13.12
N TYR A 559 1.80 32.74 12.01
CA TYR A 559 3.10 33.42 11.92
C TYR A 559 3.16 34.55 10.86
N GLY A 560 2.03 34.89 10.24
CA GLY A 560 1.90 36.06 9.38
C GLY A 560 2.55 35.95 8.00
N LEU A 561 2.94 34.74 7.57
CA LEU A 561 3.33 34.49 6.20
C LEU A 561 2.12 34.61 5.25
N LYS A 562 2.38 34.70 3.95
CA LYS A 562 1.38 34.64 2.90
C LYS A 562 1.28 33.22 2.35
N ARG A 563 0.12 32.88 1.80
CA ARG A 563 -0.15 31.61 1.12
C ARG A 563 -0.73 31.86 -0.28
N PRO A 564 -0.75 30.87 -1.19
CA PRO A 564 -1.37 31.03 -2.49
C PRO A 564 -2.83 31.50 -2.38
N ALA A 565 -3.26 32.50 -3.16
CA ALA A 565 -4.67 32.90 -3.21
C ALA A 565 -5.51 31.87 -3.97
N LEU A 566 -4.91 31.27 -5.00
CA LEU A 566 -5.43 30.12 -5.73
C LEU A 566 -4.47 28.95 -5.53
N ALA A 567 -5.03 27.76 -5.31
CA ALA A 567 -4.29 26.53 -5.16
C ALA A 567 -4.66 25.53 -6.26
N THR A 568 -3.75 24.61 -6.50
CA THR A 568 -3.94 23.44 -7.39
C THR A 568 -3.83 22.13 -6.59
N TRP A 569 -3.91 22.26 -5.27
CA TRP A 569 -3.70 21.19 -4.31
C TRP A 569 -4.87 20.20 -4.33
N THR A 570 -4.59 18.91 -4.17
CA THR A 570 -5.63 17.87 -4.08
C THR A 570 -6.10 17.64 -2.65
N GLY A 571 -5.27 17.97 -1.66
CA GLY A 571 -5.60 17.90 -0.25
C GLY A 571 -6.32 19.16 0.25
N SER A 572 -7.09 19.00 1.31
CA SER A 572 -7.89 20.08 1.93
C SER A 572 -7.31 20.57 3.26
N GLY A 573 -6.21 19.98 3.71
CA GLY A 573 -5.60 20.23 5.01
C GLY A 573 -5.90 19.12 6.01
N LEU A 574 -5.06 19.01 7.04
CA LEU A 574 -5.07 17.98 8.06
C LEU A 574 -6.31 18.14 8.94
N ASP A 575 -7.00 17.03 9.15
CA ASP A 575 -8.08 16.95 10.14
C ASP A 575 -7.49 16.62 11.51
N VAL A 576 -7.67 17.52 12.47
CA VAL A 576 -7.12 17.41 13.83
C VAL A 576 -8.13 16.83 14.84
N ALA A 577 -9.20 16.16 14.38
CA ALA A 577 -10.13 15.53 15.32
C ALA A 577 -9.47 14.38 16.10
N GLU A 578 -9.65 14.40 17.42
CA GLU A 578 -9.16 13.34 18.33
C GLU A 578 -10.08 12.09 18.32
N THR A 579 -11.17 12.12 17.53
CA THR A 579 -12.06 10.98 17.25
C THR A 579 -11.94 10.51 15.81
N PHE A 580 -12.19 9.22 15.58
CA PHE A 580 -12.16 8.66 14.23
C PHE A 580 -13.25 9.29 13.36
N ARG A 581 -12.81 9.89 12.24
CA ARG A 581 -13.65 10.30 11.12
C ARG A 581 -12.79 10.40 9.87
N SER A 582 -13.42 10.31 8.71
CA SER A 582 -12.76 10.59 7.44
C SER A 582 -13.62 11.55 6.64
N VAL A 583 -13.08 12.74 6.40
CA VAL A 583 -13.78 13.80 5.66
C VAL A 583 -13.19 14.05 4.28
N HIS A 584 -12.07 13.42 3.94
CA HIS A 584 -11.34 13.68 2.70
C HIS A 584 -11.71 12.72 1.58
N GLU A 585 -11.37 13.13 0.36
CA GLU A 585 -11.44 12.31 -0.84
C GLU A 585 -10.09 12.40 -1.56
N PHE A 586 -9.39 11.28 -1.77
CA PHE A 586 -8.10 11.29 -2.45
C PHE A 586 -7.78 9.96 -3.14
N PRO A 587 -7.03 10.01 -4.25
CA PRO A 587 -6.47 8.83 -4.89
C PRO A 587 -5.31 8.25 -4.08
N LEU A 588 -5.13 6.95 -4.18
CA LEU A 588 -3.97 6.21 -3.70
C LEU A 588 -3.42 5.38 -4.85
N LYS A 589 -2.13 5.46 -5.16
CA LYS A 589 -1.56 4.72 -6.30
C LYS A 589 -0.43 3.80 -5.84
N GLN A 590 -0.61 2.50 -6.01
CA GLN A 590 0.31 1.51 -5.46
C GLN A 590 1.68 1.53 -6.16
N THR A 591 1.67 1.63 -7.49
CA THR A 591 2.85 1.58 -8.37
C THR A 591 2.67 2.53 -9.57
N LYS A 592 3.75 2.84 -10.31
CA LYS A 592 3.71 3.72 -11.50
C LYS A 592 2.63 3.32 -12.50
N THR A 593 2.32 2.04 -12.67
CA THR A 593 1.33 1.60 -13.67
C THR A 593 -0.04 1.24 -13.10
N SER A 594 -0.18 1.12 -11.78
CA SER A 594 -1.45 0.81 -11.13
C SER A 594 -2.53 1.86 -11.42
N VAL A 595 -3.77 1.39 -11.61
CA VAL A 595 -4.93 2.28 -11.54
C VAL A 595 -5.06 2.76 -10.09
N PRO A 596 -5.33 4.06 -9.84
CA PRO A 596 -5.49 4.53 -8.47
C PRO A 596 -6.64 3.84 -7.75
N ASP A 597 -6.37 3.35 -6.54
CA ASP A 597 -7.39 3.15 -5.53
C ASP A 597 -7.94 4.52 -5.07
N PHE A 598 -9.05 4.52 -4.33
CA PHE A 598 -9.70 5.77 -3.95
C PHE A 598 -10.28 5.73 -2.54
N VAL A 599 -9.95 6.75 -1.73
CA VAL A 599 -10.64 7.02 -0.46
C VAL A 599 -11.67 8.09 -0.72
N ALA A 600 -12.92 7.84 -0.30
CA ALA A 600 -14.00 8.82 -0.32
C ALA A 600 -14.74 8.83 1.02
N GLY A 601 -14.35 9.74 1.92
CA GLY A 601 -14.78 9.70 3.31
C GLY A 601 -14.33 8.39 3.96
N ARG A 602 -15.27 7.65 4.55
CA ARG A 602 -14.99 6.36 5.19
C ARG A 602 -14.88 5.18 4.23
N TRP A 603 -15.02 5.40 2.92
CA TRP A 603 -15.04 4.32 1.94
C TRP A 603 -13.73 4.24 1.18
N PHE A 604 -13.18 3.04 1.10
CA PHE A 604 -12.00 2.72 0.33
C PHE A 604 -12.40 1.82 -0.84
N LEU A 605 -12.13 2.25 -2.06
CA LEU A 605 -12.34 1.48 -3.29
C LEU A 605 -11.01 0.90 -3.75
N HIS A 606 -10.95 -0.42 -3.82
CA HIS A 606 -9.80 -1.19 -4.31
C HIS A 606 -10.29 -2.38 -5.14
N ASP A 607 -9.74 -2.57 -6.34
CA ASP A 607 -10.09 -3.68 -7.24
C ASP A 607 -11.61 -3.89 -7.45
N ASP A 608 -12.34 -2.78 -7.67
CA ASP A 608 -13.82 -2.75 -7.84
C ASP A 608 -14.61 -3.28 -6.62
N ARG A 609 -14.00 -3.21 -5.44
CA ARG A 609 -14.61 -3.58 -4.16
C ARG A 609 -14.53 -2.40 -3.20
N VAL A 610 -15.62 -2.19 -2.45
CA VAL A 610 -15.67 -1.12 -1.46
C VAL A 610 -15.46 -1.71 -0.07
N TYR A 611 -14.65 -1.01 0.71
CA TYR A 611 -14.35 -1.33 2.09
C TYR A 611 -14.72 -0.14 2.97
N GLU A 612 -15.21 -0.41 4.17
CA GLU A 612 -15.39 0.62 5.20
C GLU A 612 -14.11 0.75 6.04
N LEU A 613 -13.56 1.96 6.07
CA LEU A 613 -12.45 2.35 6.92
C LEU A 613 -12.92 2.56 8.36
N GLN A 614 -12.14 2.04 9.29
CA GLN A 614 -12.36 2.12 10.74
C GLN A 614 -11.12 2.67 11.43
N ASP A 615 -11.24 3.00 12.71
CA ASP A 615 -10.11 3.45 13.52
C ASP A 615 -8.97 2.42 13.49
N GLY A 616 -7.74 2.90 13.32
CA GLY A 616 -6.56 2.11 13.01
C GLY A 616 -6.41 1.72 11.54
N ILE A 617 -7.13 2.38 10.61
CA ILE A 617 -7.15 2.07 9.16
C ILE A 617 -7.56 0.61 8.87
N ARG A 618 -8.32 -0.01 9.77
CA ARG A 618 -8.90 -1.34 9.53
C ARG A 618 -9.96 -1.23 8.44
N ALA A 619 -9.97 -2.18 7.51
CA ALA A 619 -10.89 -2.22 6.39
C ALA A 619 -11.79 -3.45 6.46
N SER A 620 -13.08 -3.28 6.21
CA SER A 620 -14.03 -4.41 6.07
C SER A 620 -14.80 -4.27 4.78
N GLU A 621 -14.82 -5.32 3.96
CA GLU A 621 -15.51 -5.33 2.66
C GLU A 621 -17.02 -5.11 2.86
N VAL A 622 -17.61 -4.29 2.00
CA VAL A 622 -19.05 -3.99 1.95
C VAL A 622 -19.59 -4.35 0.58
N ASP A 623 -20.52 -5.30 0.56
CA ASP A 623 -21.21 -5.72 -0.65
C ASP A 623 -22.46 -4.85 -0.89
N ASP A 624 -22.25 -3.65 -1.44
CA ASP A 624 -23.31 -2.71 -1.81
C ASP A 624 -23.00 -2.11 -3.19
N ASP A 625 -23.72 -2.56 -4.22
CA ASP A 625 -23.54 -2.12 -5.61
C ASP A 625 -23.82 -0.62 -5.81
N ARG A 626 -24.75 -0.04 -5.03
CA ARG A 626 -25.08 1.38 -5.14
C ARG A 626 -23.96 2.22 -4.56
N LEU A 627 -23.43 1.84 -3.40
CA LEU A 627 -22.27 2.47 -2.79
C LEU A 627 -21.03 2.33 -3.69
N ARG A 628 -20.78 1.14 -4.24
CA ARG A 628 -19.70 0.89 -5.21
C ARG A 628 -19.81 1.83 -6.41
N ALA A 629 -21.00 1.98 -6.99
CA ALA A 629 -21.22 2.93 -8.08
C ALA A 629 -20.97 4.39 -7.66
N GLN A 630 -21.37 4.79 -6.45
CA GLN A 630 -21.14 6.15 -5.95
C GLN A 630 -19.65 6.46 -5.72
N VAL A 631 -18.92 5.58 -5.05
CA VAL A 631 -17.46 5.75 -4.84
C VAL A 631 -16.72 5.66 -6.17
N GLY A 632 -17.12 4.74 -7.05
CA GLY A 632 -16.60 4.63 -8.42
C GLY A 632 -16.80 5.91 -9.23
N GLN A 633 -17.96 6.57 -9.12
CA GLN A 633 -18.20 7.84 -9.77
C GLN A 633 -17.25 8.95 -9.27
N ARG A 634 -16.90 8.96 -7.98
CA ARG A 634 -15.90 9.91 -7.43
C ARG A 634 -14.52 9.66 -8.00
N LEU A 635 -14.09 8.40 -8.07
CA LEU A 635 -12.83 8.03 -8.72
C LEU A 635 -12.84 8.44 -10.20
N GLN A 636 -13.92 8.19 -10.95
CA GLN A 636 -14.01 8.61 -12.36
C GLN A 636 -13.93 10.13 -12.53
N ALA A 637 -14.54 10.90 -11.62
CA ALA A 637 -14.42 12.36 -11.65
C ALA A 637 -12.96 12.81 -11.39
N TYR A 638 -12.26 12.19 -10.44
CA TYR A 638 -10.83 12.42 -10.23
C TYR A 638 -10.00 12.06 -11.48
N LEU A 639 -10.23 10.89 -12.07
CA LEU A 639 -9.52 10.44 -13.27
C LEU A 639 -9.78 11.36 -14.47
N ALA A 640 -11.00 11.87 -14.63
CA ALA A 640 -11.33 12.86 -15.65
C ALA A 640 -10.57 14.18 -15.45
N ALA A 641 -10.45 14.65 -14.20
CA ALA A 641 -9.66 15.83 -13.84
C ALA A 641 -8.17 15.62 -14.14
N ASN A 642 -7.63 14.47 -13.72
CA ASN A 642 -6.25 14.09 -13.99
C ASN A 642 -5.97 14.00 -15.50
N ALA A 643 -6.89 13.43 -16.28
CA ALA A 643 -6.78 13.35 -17.73
C ALA A 643 -6.87 14.74 -18.40
N ALA A 644 -7.72 15.65 -17.91
CA ALA A 644 -7.78 17.02 -18.41
C ALA A 644 -6.48 17.79 -18.15
N PHE A 645 -5.93 17.66 -16.94
CA PHE A 645 -4.59 18.13 -16.60
C PHE A 645 -3.53 17.57 -17.57
N LEU A 646 -3.47 16.25 -17.78
CA LEU A 646 -2.48 15.61 -18.65
C LEU A 646 -2.60 16.02 -20.12
N ARG A 647 -3.81 16.32 -20.62
CA ARG A 647 -4.01 16.84 -21.98
C ARG A 647 -3.44 18.24 -22.15
N ARG A 648 -3.58 19.09 -21.14
CA ARG A 648 -3.11 20.48 -21.17
C ARG A 648 -1.63 20.61 -20.78
N MET A 649 -1.14 19.66 -19.97
CA MET A 649 0.16 19.76 -19.30
C MET A 649 0.32 21.06 -18.50
N ALA A 650 -0.76 21.51 -17.88
CA ALA A 650 -0.83 22.75 -17.10
C ALA A 650 -1.86 22.63 -15.98
N LEU A 651 -1.58 23.24 -14.83
CA LEU A 651 -2.48 23.28 -13.66
C LEU A 651 -3.19 24.63 -13.50
N SER A 652 -2.75 25.67 -14.20
CA SER A 652 -3.37 26.99 -14.24
C SER A 652 -3.19 27.65 -15.61
N PRO A 653 -4.06 28.61 -15.99
CA PRO A 653 -3.96 29.32 -17.27
C PRO A 653 -2.78 30.28 -17.36
N GLU A 654 -2.43 30.91 -16.23
CA GLU A 654 -1.35 31.90 -16.18
C GLU A 654 0.03 31.29 -16.42
N GLY A 655 0.20 29.99 -16.11
CA GLY A 655 1.48 29.30 -16.16
C GLY A 655 2.46 29.89 -15.14
N GLY A 656 2.70 29.18 -14.04
CA GLY A 656 3.60 29.65 -12.99
C GLY A 656 2.96 29.70 -11.62
N MET A 657 3.68 30.36 -10.70
CA MET A 657 3.31 30.42 -9.29
C MET A 657 2.14 31.39 -9.04
N PRO A 658 1.07 30.94 -8.34
CA PRO A 658 -0.03 31.81 -7.95
C PRO A 658 0.43 33.03 -7.15
N LYS A 659 -0.39 34.09 -7.19
CA LYS A 659 -0.22 35.26 -6.32
C LYS A 659 -0.37 34.85 -4.85
N LEU A 660 0.56 35.29 -4.00
CA LEU A 660 0.47 35.09 -2.56
C LEU A 660 -0.41 36.17 -1.91
N ALA A 661 -1.29 35.75 -1.00
CA ALA A 661 -2.19 36.59 -0.22
C ALA A 661 -2.02 36.33 1.28
N ALA A 662 -2.38 37.31 2.10
CA ALA A 662 -2.43 37.13 3.55
C ALA A 662 -3.50 36.10 3.92
N PHE A 663 -3.38 35.50 5.10
CA PHE A 663 -4.39 34.59 5.62
C PHE A 663 -5.74 35.30 5.69
N ALA A 664 -6.72 34.76 4.97
CA ALA A 664 -8.12 35.10 5.15
C ALA A 664 -8.75 33.91 5.86
N ALA A 665 -9.22 34.13 7.09
CA ALA A 665 -10.03 33.13 7.75
C ALA A 665 -11.26 32.88 6.86
N ALA A 666 -11.34 31.71 6.24
CA ALA A 666 -12.59 31.26 5.67
C ALA A 666 -13.65 31.34 6.77
N PRO A 667 -14.88 31.80 6.52
CA PRO A 667 -15.91 31.84 7.55
C PRO A 667 -15.99 30.45 8.20
N ALA A 668 -15.58 30.38 9.47
CA ALA A 668 -15.27 29.14 10.19
C ALA A 668 -16.47 28.18 10.33
N ALA A 669 -17.66 28.60 9.87
CA ALA A 669 -18.88 27.82 9.86
C ALA A 669 -19.06 26.91 8.61
N ALA A 670 -18.21 26.99 7.57
CA ALA A 670 -18.43 26.21 6.34
C ALA A 670 -17.55 24.96 6.19
N ALA A 671 -16.28 24.99 6.66
CA ALA A 671 -15.31 23.92 6.40
C ALA A 671 -15.32 22.80 7.46
N GLN A 672 -15.58 23.12 8.73
CA GLN A 672 -15.70 22.12 9.81
C GLN A 672 -17.14 21.59 9.99
N GLN A 673 -18.12 22.25 9.35
CA GLN A 673 -19.55 21.93 9.38
C GLN A 673 -20.10 21.59 7.99
N ALA A 674 -19.25 21.31 7.00
CA ALA A 674 -19.73 20.76 5.74
C ALA A 674 -20.53 19.49 6.08
N ALA A 675 -21.84 19.54 5.84
CA ALA A 675 -22.75 18.45 6.10
C ALA A 675 -22.11 17.17 5.54
N PRO A 676 -22.19 16.04 6.27
CA PRO A 676 -21.58 14.81 5.79
C PRO A 676 -22.00 14.59 4.35
N SER A 677 -21.01 14.44 3.45
CA SER A 677 -21.31 14.06 2.08
C SER A 677 -22.22 12.83 2.12
N ALA A 678 -22.98 12.52 1.07
CA ALA A 678 -23.77 11.27 1.05
C ALA A 678 -22.89 10.02 1.32
N LEU A 679 -21.57 10.14 1.17
CA LEU A 679 -20.54 9.15 1.48
C LEU A 679 -20.03 9.18 2.94
N GLN A 680 -20.42 10.19 3.73
CA GLN A 680 -20.28 10.23 5.19
C GLN A 680 -21.58 9.88 5.91
N ALA A 681 -22.72 9.78 5.20
CA ALA A 681 -24.00 9.38 5.78
C ALA A 681 -23.96 7.95 6.32
N LEU A 682 -24.78 7.69 7.34
CA LEU A 682 -24.97 6.35 7.87
C LEU A 682 -25.37 5.42 6.72
N PRO A 683 -24.63 4.34 6.49
CA PRO A 683 -24.95 3.47 5.38
C PRO A 683 -26.32 2.81 5.61
N ALA A 684 -27.05 2.49 4.54
CA ALA A 684 -28.44 2.04 4.62
C ALA A 684 -28.62 0.83 5.55
N GLY A 685 -29.79 0.73 6.18
CA GLY A 685 -30.12 -0.32 7.13
C GLY A 685 -29.50 -0.14 8.51
N LEU A 686 -29.71 -1.17 9.33
CA LEU A 686 -29.18 -1.27 10.68
C LEU A 686 -27.71 -1.72 10.66
N GLY A 687 -26.85 -1.09 11.45
CA GLY A 687 -25.43 -1.44 11.53
C GLY A 687 -24.70 -0.80 12.71
N LEU A 688 -23.38 -0.74 12.62
CA LEU A 688 -22.49 -0.19 13.64
C LEU A 688 -21.59 0.94 13.09
N ASP A 689 -21.55 2.06 13.79
CA ASP A 689 -20.70 3.22 13.43
C ASP A 689 -19.34 3.17 14.13
N ASP A 690 -19.31 2.81 15.41
CA ASP A 690 -18.09 2.71 16.21
C ASP A 690 -18.15 1.49 17.12
N VAL A 691 -17.02 0.83 17.33
CA VAL A 691 -16.86 -0.23 18.33
C VAL A 691 -15.50 -0.10 19.00
N ARG A 692 -15.55 0.08 20.31
CA ARG A 692 -14.38 0.14 21.19
C ARG A 692 -14.42 -1.06 22.13
N VAL A 693 -13.34 -1.82 22.13
CA VAL A 693 -13.18 -2.98 23.00
C VAL A 693 -12.10 -2.65 24.02
N ALA A 694 -12.44 -2.85 25.29
CA ALA A 694 -11.53 -2.69 26.41
C ALA A 694 -11.62 -3.92 27.30
N ARG A 695 -10.51 -4.27 27.94
CA ARG A 695 -10.47 -5.37 28.91
C ARG A 695 -10.59 -4.84 30.33
N SER A 696 -11.38 -5.51 31.15
CA SER A 696 -11.32 -5.42 32.61
C SER A 696 -10.67 -6.69 33.20
N ALA A 697 -10.42 -6.71 34.52
CA ALA A 697 -9.82 -7.86 35.18
C ALA A 697 -10.64 -9.17 35.05
N ALA A 698 -11.95 -9.07 34.78
CA ALA A 698 -12.87 -10.21 34.72
C ALA A 698 -13.63 -10.35 33.39
N ASP A 699 -13.83 -9.26 32.64
CA ASP A 699 -14.71 -9.22 31.47
C ASP A 699 -14.08 -8.46 30.30
N VAL A 700 -14.59 -8.70 29.10
CA VAL A 700 -14.34 -7.83 27.94
C VAL A 700 -15.50 -6.84 27.82
N GLN A 701 -15.19 -5.57 27.98
CA GLN A 701 -16.13 -4.45 27.82
C GLN A 701 -16.13 -4.00 26.36
N VAL A 702 -17.31 -3.95 25.77
CA VAL A 702 -17.52 -3.57 24.38
C VAL A 702 -18.47 -2.38 24.36
N VAL A 703 -17.96 -1.21 23.99
CA VAL A 703 -18.77 -0.01 23.76
C VAL A 703 -19.01 0.09 22.26
N ALA A 704 -20.28 -0.05 21.87
CA ALA A 704 -20.67 -0.11 20.47
C ALA A 704 -21.75 0.93 20.16
N THR A 705 -21.56 1.69 19.09
CA THR A 705 -22.58 2.58 18.56
C THR A 705 -23.35 1.88 17.45
N PHE A 706 -24.63 1.60 17.69
CA PHE A 706 -25.57 1.13 16.67
C PHE A 706 -26.23 2.29 15.95
N VAL A 707 -26.49 2.10 14.67
CA VAL A 707 -27.02 3.13 13.77
C VAL A 707 -28.04 2.56 12.81
N ASN A 708 -29.02 3.36 12.43
CA ASN A 708 -30.00 3.05 11.40
C ASN A 708 -29.93 4.10 10.28
N GLY A 709 -29.40 3.72 9.13
CA GLY A 709 -29.29 4.60 7.97
C GLY A 709 -30.57 4.71 7.12
N ASP A 710 -31.63 3.98 7.46
CA ASP A 710 -32.88 4.01 6.71
C ASP A 710 -33.75 5.23 7.06
N ALA A 711 -34.58 5.63 6.09
CA ALA A 711 -35.63 6.63 6.27
C ALA A 711 -36.83 6.11 7.08
N ALA A 712 -36.82 4.82 7.45
CA ALA A 712 -37.80 4.17 8.30
C ALA A 712 -37.15 3.64 9.58
N ASP A 713 -37.95 3.39 10.61
CA ASP A 713 -37.49 2.78 11.86
C ASP A 713 -36.93 1.37 11.62
N SER A 714 -35.90 1.01 12.39
CA SER A 714 -35.31 -0.31 12.32
C SER A 714 -36.30 -1.39 12.80
N ARG A 715 -36.08 -2.64 12.38
CA ARG A 715 -36.62 -3.78 13.14
C ARG A 715 -36.07 -3.77 14.57
N ALA A 716 -36.79 -4.38 15.50
CA ALA A 716 -36.25 -4.61 16.84
C ALA A 716 -35.07 -5.57 16.75
N PHE A 717 -33.99 -5.29 17.46
CA PHE A 717 -32.78 -6.09 17.45
C PHE A 717 -32.16 -6.13 18.84
N VAL A 718 -31.35 -7.14 19.10
CA VAL A 718 -30.52 -7.27 20.29
C VAL A 718 -29.07 -6.93 19.92
N PRO A 719 -28.43 -5.96 20.60
CA PRO A 719 -26.99 -5.79 20.50
C PRO A 719 -26.27 -7.05 20.98
N LEU A 720 -25.46 -7.67 20.14
CA LEU A 720 -24.71 -8.90 20.48
C LEU A 720 -23.22 -8.68 20.24
N ALA A 721 -22.40 -9.08 21.20
CA ALA A 721 -20.95 -9.17 21.11
C ALA A 721 -20.52 -10.62 21.34
N VAL A 722 -19.68 -11.15 20.45
CA VAL A 722 -19.16 -12.53 20.50
C VAL A 722 -17.65 -12.46 20.56
N LEU A 723 -17.07 -13.10 21.57
CA LEU A 723 -15.63 -13.25 21.76
C LEU A 723 -15.18 -14.60 21.19
N THR A 724 -14.18 -14.58 20.32
CA THR A 724 -13.61 -15.77 19.70
C THR A 724 -12.10 -15.85 19.93
N GLY A 725 -11.57 -17.07 19.97
CA GLY A 725 -10.14 -17.34 19.93
C GLY A 725 -9.52 -17.07 18.56
N GLU A 726 -8.20 -17.13 18.47
CA GLU A 726 -7.44 -17.04 17.21
C GLU A 726 -7.79 -18.18 16.24
N ASP A 727 -8.27 -19.32 16.76
CA ASP A 727 -8.79 -20.46 16.00
C ASP A 727 -10.24 -20.25 15.50
N GLY A 728 -10.84 -19.10 15.79
CA GLY A 728 -12.22 -18.77 15.44
C GLY A 728 -13.27 -19.43 16.32
N LYS A 729 -12.88 -20.17 17.36
CA LYS A 729 -13.82 -20.80 18.29
C LYS A 729 -14.42 -19.76 19.22
N GLU A 730 -15.74 -19.80 19.37
CA GLU A 730 -16.44 -18.95 20.33
C GLU A 730 -16.04 -19.29 21.77
N LEU A 731 -15.68 -18.27 22.53
CA LEU A 731 -15.25 -18.34 23.93
C LEU A 731 -16.27 -17.73 24.88
N GLY A 732 -17.12 -16.84 24.37
CA GLY A 732 -18.22 -16.25 25.13
C GLY A 732 -18.99 -15.22 24.32
N GLU A 733 -20.17 -14.85 24.82
CA GLU A 733 -20.99 -13.81 24.24
C GLU A 733 -21.54 -12.87 25.32
N GLY A 734 -21.91 -11.67 24.91
CA GLY A 734 -22.55 -10.66 25.75
C GLY A 734 -23.59 -9.92 24.93
N TYR A 735 -24.79 -9.77 25.47
CA TYR A 735 -25.90 -9.15 24.75
C TYR A 735 -26.59 -8.06 25.57
N GLY A 736 -27.16 -7.09 24.85
CA GLY A 736 -27.91 -5.97 25.40
C GLY A 736 -29.41 -6.26 25.50
N ARG A 737 -30.18 -5.25 25.90
CA ARG A 737 -31.64 -5.28 25.78
C ARG A 737 -32.04 -5.11 24.31
N SER A 738 -33.23 -5.58 23.95
CA SER A 738 -33.81 -5.32 22.63
C SER A 738 -34.04 -3.80 22.43
N ILE A 739 -33.62 -3.28 21.27
CA ILE A 739 -33.68 -1.86 20.90
C ILE A 739 -34.35 -1.72 19.54
N ARG A 740 -35.04 -0.59 19.34
CA ARG A 740 -35.46 -0.09 18.03
C ARG A 740 -34.84 1.28 17.81
N LEU A 741 -34.20 1.50 16.68
CA LEU A 741 -33.68 2.81 16.29
C LEU A 741 -34.69 3.50 15.38
N GLN A 742 -34.91 4.79 15.61
CA GLN A 742 -35.69 5.62 14.71
C GLN A 742 -34.97 5.78 13.36
N ALA A 743 -35.67 6.26 12.33
CA ALA A 743 -35.04 6.68 11.08
C ALA A 743 -33.85 7.62 11.33
N GLY A 744 -32.66 7.32 10.78
CA GLY A 744 -31.42 8.07 11.04
C GLY A 744 -30.87 7.99 12.48
N GLY A 745 -31.45 7.14 13.33
CA GLY A 745 -31.15 7.08 14.75
C GLY A 745 -29.79 6.46 15.08
N ARG A 746 -29.20 6.89 16.20
CA ARG A 746 -27.94 6.39 16.77
C ARG A 746 -28.13 6.03 18.24
N ARG A 747 -27.53 4.92 18.69
CA ARG A 747 -27.51 4.53 20.11
C ARG A 747 -26.20 3.87 20.47
N GLU A 748 -25.51 4.42 21.45
CA GLU A 748 -24.38 3.76 22.09
C GLU A 748 -24.88 2.74 23.14
N VAL A 749 -24.25 1.58 23.18
CA VAL A 749 -24.56 0.47 24.07
C VAL A 749 -23.24 -0.09 24.60
N THR A 750 -23.20 -0.37 25.90
CA THR A 750 -22.10 -1.09 26.53
C THR A 750 -22.51 -2.53 26.75
N LEU A 751 -21.69 -3.46 26.28
CA LEU A 751 -21.87 -4.91 26.42
C LEU A 751 -20.70 -5.47 27.23
N SER A 752 -21.00 -6.41 28.12
CA SER A 752 -19.97 -7.16 28.85
C SER A 752 -19.99 -8.59 28.33
N VAL A 753 -18.87 -9.04 27.78
CA VAL A 753 -18.67 -10.44 27.42
C VAL A 753 -17.90 -11.10 28.56
N ALA A 754 -18.51 -12.10 29.19
CA ALA A 754 -17.88 -12.85 30.26
C ALA A 754 -16.67 -13.59 29.68
N ALA A 755 -15.48 -13.17 30.08
CA ALA A 755 -14.24 -13.69 29.54
C ALA A 755 -13.54 -14.45 30.67
N GLN A 756 -14.00 -15.69 30.94
CA GLN A 756 -13.34 -16.55 31.92
C GLN A 756 -11.85 -16.62 31.61
N ALA A 757 -11.02 -16.20 32.57
CA ALA A 757 -9.55 -16.19 32.57
C ALA A 757 -8.89 -16.43 31.19
N LEU A 758 -9.01 -15.47 30.28
CA LEU A 758 -8.33 -15.54 28.98
C LEU A 758 -6.82 -15.70 29.19
N SER A 759 -6.25 -16.77 28.64
CA SER A 759 -4.81 -16.96 28.60
C SER A 759 -4.16 -15.86 27.75
N PRO A 760 -2.89 -15.52 27.98
CA PRO A 760 -2.14 -14.64 27.08
C PRO A 760 -2.26 -15.10 25.62
N GLY A 761 -2.57 -14.17 24.71
CA GLY A 761 -2.88 -14.50 23.33
C GLY A 761 -3.71 -13.44 22.63
N ARG A 762 -3.95 -13.63 21.33
CA ARG A 762 -4.81 -12.78 20.52
C ARG A 762 -6.22 -13.36 20.46
N TYR A 763 -7.20 -12.50 20.68
CA TYR A 763 -8.62 -12.82 20.61
C TYR A 763 -9.31 -11.84 19.67
N PHE A 764 -10.55 -12.14 19.33
CA PHE A 764 -11.35 -11.29 18.46
C PHE A 764 -12.74 -11.09 19.02
N VAL A 765 -13.25 -9.87 18.88
CA VAL A 765 -14.63 -9.53 19.23
C VAL A 765 -15.38 -9.21 17.95
N SER A 766 -16.55 -9.82 17.80
CA SER A 766 -17.50 -9.47 16.75
C SER A 766 -18.75 -8.88 17.37
N VAL A 767 -19.19 -7.72 16.91
CA VAL A 767 -20.39 -7.03 17.39
C VAL A 767 -21.39 -6.91 16.26
N LEU A 768 -22.64 -7.25 16.51
CA LEU A 768 -23.68 -7.21 15.49
C LEU A 768 -25.07 -6.90 16.07
N PRO A 769 -25.96 -6.30 15.28
CA PRO A 769 -27.38 -6.30 15.58
C PRO A 769 -27.95 -7.68 15.27
N SER A 770 -28.45 -8.40 16.29
CA SER A 770 -29.03 -9.73 16.13
C SER A 770 -30.55 -9.73 16.24
N ASP A 771 -31.17 -10.71 15.61
CA ASP A 771 -32.59 -10.99 15.68
C ASP A 771 -32.93 -11.49 17.10
N PRO A 772 -33.92 -10.88 17.80
CA PRO A 772 -34.23 -11.23 19.18
C PRO A 772 -34.64 -12.69 19.39
N ASP A 773 -35.20 -13.33 18.37
CA ASP A 773 -35.75 -14.68 18.48
C ASP A 773 -34.77 -15.74 17.98
N THR A 774 -33.98 -15.42 16.96
CA THR A 774 -33.10 -16.40 16.29
C THR A 774 -31.61 -16.19 16.55
N GLY A 775 -31.21 -15.05 17.13
CA GLY A 775 -29.80 -14.67 17.30
C GLY A 775 -29.06 -14.37 16.00
N LYS A 776 -29.72 -14.49 14.85
CA LYS A 776 -29.10 -14.27 13.53
C LYS A 776 -28.84 -12.78 13.27
N PRO A 777 -27.82 -12.41 12.49
CA PRO A 777 -27.58 -11.00 12.14
C PRO A 777 -28.78 -10.38 11.39
N LEU A 778 -29.25 -9.21 11.85
CA LEU A 778 -30.32 -8.40 11.22
C LEU A 778 -29.79 -7.19 10.45
N GLY A 779 -28.48 -7.00 10.43
CA GLY A 779 -27.83 -5.84 9.84
C GLY A 779 -26.33 -6.05 9.77
N ARG A 780 -25.59 -4.96 9.60
CA ARG A 780 -24.14 -5.00 9.41
C ARG A 780 -23.42 -4.98 10.74
N GLY A 781 -22.78 -6.09 11.08
CA GLY A 781 -21.88 -6.22 12.22
C GLY A 781 -20.47 -5.68 11.94
N ARG A 782 -19.71 -5.45 13.00
CA ARG A 782 -18.24 -5.32 12.99
C ARG A 782 -17.66 -6.64 13.46
N TYR A 783 -16.87 -7.29 12.62
CA TYR A 783 -16.33 -8.61 12.92
C TYR A 783 -14.82 -8.53 13.15
N HIS A 784 -14.31 -9.50 13.90
CA HIS A 784 -12.87 -9.72 14.03
C HIS A 784 -12.07 -8.53 14.62
N ILE A 785 -12.66 -7.80 15.57
CA ILE A 785 -11.99 -6.72 16.29
C ILE A 785 -10.94 -7.33 17.23
N ALA A 786 -9.66 -7.13 16.93
CA ALA A 786 -8.57 -7.70 17.72
C ALA A 786 -8.60 -7.23 19.19
N LEU A 787 -8.36 -8.17 20.09
CA LEU A 787 -8.16 -7.99 21.52
C LEU A 787 -6.92 -8.78 21.93
N ASP A 788 -5.81 -8.09 22.14
CA ASP A 788 -4.56 -8.72 22.56
C ASP A 788 -4.49 -8.80 24.11
N VAL A 789 -4.30 -10.00 24.64
CA VAL A 789 -4.15 -10.28 26.07
C VAL A 789 -2.66 -10.50 26.35
N PRO A 790 -1.98 -9.54 27.00
CA PRO A 790 -0.55 -9.66 27.29
C PRO A 790 -0.28 -10.78 28.31
N GLU A 791 0.92 -11.35 28.25
CA GLU A 791 1.44 -12.19 29.34
C GLU A 791 1.46 -11.36 30.63
N ARG A 792 0.93 -11.90 31.73
CA ARG A 792 1.12 -11.25 33.04
C ARG A 792 2.63 -11.22 33.28
N ALA A 793 3.19 -10.02 33.41
CA ALA A 793 4.56 -9.88 33.88
C ALA A 793 4.70 -10.65 35.22
N PRO A 794 5.77 -11.44 35.40
CA PRO A 794 5.99 -12.21 36.61
C PRO A 794 6.10 -11.33 37.86
#